data_AF-A0A9D8MGA2-F1
#
_entry.id   AF-A0A9D8MGA2-F1
#
_cell.length_a   1.000
_cell.length_b   1.000
_cell.length_c   1.000
_cell.angle_alpha   90.00
_cell.angle_beta   90.00
_cell.angle_gamma   90.00
#
_symmetry.space_group_name_H-M   'P 1'
#
loop_
_entity.id
_entity.type
_entity.pdbx_description
1 polymer ?
#
loop_
_entity_poly.entity_id
_entity_poly.type
_entity_poly.pdbx_seq_one_letter_code
_entity_poly.pdbx_strand_id
1 'polypeptide(L)'
;MRKKHSFTHVKNLAVTFFSLSGGLILFSAEPVQVAPSDVLFLAHFDQSTDPAAGNTEGMRCPARITEGSKGFPFASGGRQEALDLNGSGKFYLLPAAGNYDPEAGTIQMWVRPQWQGNGGPDSRVFFQQIPTAEKWGSFNWEYFHIRKRGKISSFGFNGWREKEIPVVCERSDGWIQLAVTWDAEEDIRRFYVNGKMADEGRISDRDRLMPEQIMLGGPKGWNAQSLMDEVRILRIALTPEQIKQDFESNMEGKPFPDPAARAGEFRTYEPADVKEDGASMFVRTDAEETVTVPFIARDFQVDGDMEKEVWKEAVLLPEMKTIRGESMKHRTEIRLLYSNTALYIGAVCRQDMAQLAAQYDQDEQPLWNDDNLELFFDIPGPRGGFYQLIVNALGCLTDFKDYAQKIQLPNRTIRARRLSDRWELEFKIPFTSFEMAKPFSGDYIGFRFNRTVCSPPDRGSFPIMKQRGNNRREQIGKLLFGAMSKADSALRITLDKDSFLPGVNLAEAALENPGKTDFSGTLTVQAQNREGKWSRISEQPILVKAEESVKVPLKIPVNDPGLLRIAVLAKNSSGEAGMAMLPAGFVHAAPGIAKMKREAVMLKNALSVCSDVEHPVYRGAFVSLDRFLDKMDSFDAALKKALEEGTTVSAEECRDAARHIAGFQKYADEKRFLVWQTSPWEYGSPAALPPVRWNADAPLRLDFRQAGNEREAVCLIVSGLLCGNALDLRAVPRSVQKNGVFISRDKFEVYTEEFTADAGNVYSAPLIRTDGNYIHVAPGKSVRVWIVFDSRGVPPGRYETEILLKPAYDVSAASRRIPVSATVWNFALPETHEWPLQSFMWGPNMCNYDEAALLRLVHAFHMTHGWTQGFHYTRGFRTETGLNKLPEGVSFREDLVRTANQEFFDTAQKLKMKFVFGWNLPSDIRWYELMSERMEKMGFQPRDYVFKAFIADEFVKKHIPKNAESRQKIMDLKKDWWFQAVYLSTPPPTGATMDDIEAAKLPEFFKFWTVIGNLVFDPNRGPDVIRRLKQKGCEVWSYRCNIHMDKLPILSYYRFHAWEAYLRKLDGIALWDALEPHGDPFDHADGYDDGAVRYGIDGKPVQTKVLHAVREGLEDVAYMDRLEKELQRVRANGKSFPEYEKLLADREGILKRSNQAEVDDWRLKTGLAIDRLTRE
;
A
#
# COMPACT_ATOMS: atom_id res chain seq x y z
N MET A 1 -73.83 69.90 4.01
CA MET A 1 -73.47 70.76 5.17
C MET A 1 -73.19 69.82 6.34
N ARG A 2 -72.15 69.87 7.14
CA ARG A 2 -70.82 70.52 7.15
C ARG A 2 -70.04 69.78 8.26
N LYS A 3 -68.83 69.25 7.91
CA LYS A 3 -67.59 69.09 8.75
C LYS A 3 -67.67 68.20 10.02
N LYS A 4 -66.63 67.48 10.50
CA LYS A 4 -65.18 67.37 10.19
C LYS A 4 -64.56 66.16 10.94
N HIS A 5 -63.58 65.51 10.29
CA HIS A 5 -62.36 64.80 10.78
C HIS A 5 -62.41 63.58 11.74
N SER A 6 -61.83 62.46 11.27
CA SER A 6 -61.27 61.33 12.06
C SER A 6 -59.81 61.07 11.65
N PHE A 7 -58.97 60.52 12.56
CA PHE A 7 -57.62 60.02 12.28
C PHE A 7 -57.26 58.89 13.25
N THR A 8 -57.34 57.63 12.79
CA THR A 8 -56.62 56.43 13.25
C THR A 8 -57.09 55.23 12.41
N HIS A 9 -56.19 54.29 12.10
CA HIS A 9 -56.43 52.97 11.50
C HIS A 9 -56.89 52.89 10.01
N VAL A 10 -56.39 51.82 9.34
CA VAL A 10 -57.01 51.05 8.21
C VAL A 10 -56.87 51.53 6.74
N LYS A 11 -56.50 50.56 5.88
CA LYS A 11 -56.79 50.28 4.43
C LYS A 11 -56.52 51.31 3.30
N ASN A 12 -55.85 50.76 2.27
CA ASN A 12 -56.11 50.77 0.82
C ASN A 12 -56.23 52.06 -0.03
N LEU A 13 -55.42 52.03 -1.11
CA LEU A 13 -55.72 52.24 -2.55
C LEU A 13 -56.11 53.62 -3.10
N ALA A 14 -55.49 53.98 -4.23
CA ALA A 14 -56.14 54.11 -5.56
C ALA A 14 -55.02 54.10 -6.64
N VAL A 15 -54.91 53.08 -7.51
CA VAL A 15 -55.63 52.78 -8.77
C VAL A 15 -55.39 53.79 -9.90
N THR A 16 -54.78 53.31 -11.00
CA THR A 16 -55.05 53.78 -12.37
C THR A 16 -55.04 52.58 -13.31
N PHE A 17 -56.07 52.49 -14.15
CA PHE A 17 -56.35 51.44 -15.14
C PHE A 17 -55.45 51.55 -16.39
N PHE A 18 -55.02 50.42 -16.95
CA PHE A 18 -54.96 50.18 -18.41
C PHE A 18 -55.04 48.66 -18.71
N SER A 19 -55.57 48.35 -19.89
CA SER A 19 -56.29 47.14 -20.28
C SER A 19 -55.46 45.92 -20.73
N LEU A 20 -56.09 44.74 -20.60
CA LEU A 20 -55.85 43.44 -21.24
C LEU A 20 -54.81 43.33 -22.37
N SER A 21 -53.85 42.43 -22.18
CA SER A 21 -53.72 41.25 -23.04
C SER A 21 -53.16 40.08 -22.20
N GLY A 22 -53.90 38.98 -22.17
CA GLY A 22 -53.55 37.81 -21.39
C GLY A 22 -52.41 37.05 -22.05
N GLY A 23 -51.29 36.95 -21.33
CA GLY A 23 -50.29 35.90 -21.52
C GLY A 23 -49.99 35.34 -20.14
N LEU A 24 -50.56 34.17 -19.81
CA LEU A 24 -50.03 33.37 -18.70
C LEU A 24 -48.60 33.00 -19.11
N ILE A 25 -47.60 33.64 -18.50
CA ILE A 25 -46.25 33.10 -18.47
C ILE A 25 -46.33 31.90 -17.53
N LEU A 26 -46.54 30.71 -18.09
CA LEU A 26 -46.28 29.45 -17.40
C LEU A 26 -44.79 29.44 -17.05
N PHE A 27 -44.46 29.60 -15.77
CA PHE A 27 -43.13 29.27 -15.29
C PHE A 27 -42.93 27.78 -15.51
N SER A 28 -41.94 27.45 -16.34
CA SER A 28 -41.50 26.08 -16.59
C SER A 28 -41.04 25.43 -15.29
N ALA A 29 -41.53 24.22 -14.98
CA ALA A 29 -41.11 23.47 -13.81
C ALA A 29 -39.62 23.10 -13.93
N GLU A 30 -38.79 23.53 -12.99
CA GLU A 30 -37.40 23.06 -12.85
C GLU A 30 -37.36 21.76 -12.04
N PRO A 31 -36.43 20.83 -12.29
CA PRO A 31 -36.25 19.66 -11.44
C PRO A 31 -35.90 20.10 -10.02
N VAL A 32 -36.23 19.26 -9.04
CA VAL A 32 -35.89 19.51 -7.63
C VAL A 32 -34.37 19.62 -7.49
N GLN A 33 -33.92 20.75 -6.94
CA GLN A 33 -32.51 20.97 -6.65
C GLN A 33 -32.11 20.20 -5.40
N VAL A 34 -31.12 19.33 -5.55
CA VAL A 34 -30.56 18.52 -4.47
C VAL A 34 -29.05 18.75 -4.40
N ALA A 35 -28.44 18.60 -3.21
CA ALA A 35 -26.99 18.75 -3.10
C ALA A 35 -26.28 17.63 -3.87
N PRO A 36 -25.14 17.88 -4.55
CA PRO A 36 -24.41 16.83 -5.27
C PRO A 36 -24.02 15.62 -4.41
N SER A 37 -23.81 15.81 -3.10
CA SER A 37 -23.51 14.75 -2.14
C SER A 37 -24.68 13.81 -1.85
N ASP A 38 -25.91 14.24 -2.14
CA ASP A 38 -27.13 13.48 -1.90
C ASP A 38 -27.53 12.64 -3.11
N VAL A 39 -26.91 12.85 -4.27
CA VAL A 39 -27.09 12.01 -5.46
C VAL A 39 -26.19 10.79 -5.34
N LEU A 40 -26.79 9.67 -4.95
CA LEU A 40 -26.08 8.40 -4.77
C LEU A 40 -25.86 7.68 -6.10
N PHE A 41 -26.83 7.75 -7.01
CA PHE A 41 -26.74 7.20 -8.35
C PHE A 41 -27.54 8.06 -9.33
N LEU A 42 -27.00 8.32 -10.52
CA LEU A 42 -27.73 8.93 -11.63
C LEU A 42 -27.29 8.30 -12.94
N ALA A 43 -28.22 7.81 -13.73
CA ALA A 43 -27.98 7.34 -15.08
C ALA A 43 -29.13 7.73 -16.00
N HIS A 44 -28.81 8.50 -17.03
CA HIS A 44 -29.76 8.90 -18.08
C HIS A 44 -30.04 7.72 -19.02
N PHE A 45 -29.02 6.94 -19.39
CA PHE A 45 -29.10 5.86 -20.39
C PHE A 45 -29.39 6.31 -21.83
N ASP A 46 -29.18 7.60 -22.12
CA ASP A 46 -29.32 8.22 -23.45
C ASP A 46 -28.22 7.85 -24.46
N GLN A 47 -27.06 7.37 -24.01
CA GLN A 47 -25.92 7.08 -24.91
C GLN A 47 -24.91 6.09 -24.34
N SER A 48 -24.91 5.87 -23.02
CA SER A 48 -23.99 4.97 -22.33
C SER A 48 -24.70 4.23 -21.21
N THR A 49 -24.20 3.04 -20.89
CA THR A 49 -24.53 2.32 -19.67
C THR A 49 -23.79 2.88 -18.46
N ASP A 50 -22.82 3.78 -18.62
CA ASP A 50 -22.10 4.37 -17.50
C ASP A 50 -22.95 5.45 -16.82
N PRO A 51 -23.04 5.43 -15.47
CA PRO A 51 -23.83 6.41 -14.74
C PRO A 51 -23.08 7.75 -14.62
N ALA A 52 -23.82 8.85 -14.59
CA ALA A 52 -23.30 10.19 -14.30
C ALA A 52 -22.85 10.33 -12.83
N ALA A 53 -23.44 9.54 -11.92
CA ALA A 53 -23.01 9.42 -10.53
C ALA A 53 -23.22 8.00 -10.00
N GLY A 54 -22.33 7.53 -9.13
CA GLY A 54 -22.45 6.25 -8.44
C GLY A 54 -21.13 5.51 -8.23
N ASN A 55 -21.15 4.49 -7.38
CA ASN A 55 -20.09 3.49 -7.26
C ASN A 55 -20.25 2.43 -8.37
N THR A 56 -19.24 2.31 -9.24
CA THR A 56 -19.23 1.38 -10.37
C THR A 56 -18.35 0.15 -10.13
N GLU A 57 -17.72 0.04 -8.95
CA GLU A 57 -16.90 -1.12 -8.61
C GLU A 57 -17.76 -2.39 -8.50
N GLY A 58 -17.46 -3.42 -9.29
CA GLY A 58 -18.27 -4.63 -9.34
C GLY A 58 -19.59 -4.50 -10.13
N MET A 59 -19.80 -3.39 -10.84
CA MET A 59 -20.93 -3.19 -11.75
C MET A 59 -20.96 -4.24 -12.86
N ARG A 60 -22.15 -4.76 -13.19
CA ARG A 60 -22.37 -5.69 -14.31
C ARG A 60 -23.56 -5.25 -15.14
N CYS A 61 -23.34 -4.97 -16.42
CA CYS A 61 -24.40 -4.58 -17.34
C CYS A 61 -24.41 -5.45 -18.61
N PRO A 62 -25.08 -6.62 -18.59
CA PRO A 62 -25.37 -7.38 -19.81
C PRO A 62 -26.47 -6.77 -20.70
N ALA A 63 -27.17 -5.74 -20.21
CA ALA A 63 -28.08 -4.89 -21.00
C ALA A 63 -27.30 -3.96 -21.94
N ARG A 64 -27.99 -3.37 -22.92
CA ARG A 64 -27.40 -2.44 -23.91
C ARG A 64 -28.27 -1.20 -24.02
N ILE A 65 -27.71 -0.11 -24.50
CA ILE A 65 -28.49 1.06 -24.90
C ILE A 65 -29.18 0.76 -26.24
N THR A 66 -30.45 1.16 -26.38
CA THR A 66 -31.21 1.00 -27.63
C THR A 66 -30.64 1.89 -28.73
N GLU A 67 -30.68 1.43 -29.98
CA GLU A 67 -30.43 2.29 -31.14
C GLU A 67 -31.69 3.09 -31.54
N GLY A 68 -31.52 4.40 -31.79
CA GLY A 68 -32.59 5.28 -32.29
C GLY A 68 -33.64 5.67 -31.23
N SER A 69 -34.68 6.39 -31.66
CA SER A 69 -35.67 7.14 -30.85
C SER A 69 -36.63 6.30 -29.98
N LYS A 70 -36.12 5.39 -29.15
CA LYS A 70 -36.87 4.45 -28.31
C LYS A 70 -36.89 4.82 -26.81
N GLY A 71 -36.04 5.73 -26.36
CA GLY A 71 -35.96 6.29 -25.02
C GLY A 71 -37.13 7.20 -24.66
N PHE A 72 -37.09 7.79 -23.46
CA PHE A 72 -38.07 8.76 -23.02
C PHE A 72 -37.89 10.06 -23.81
N PRO A 73 -38.97 10.66 -24.35
CA PRO A 73 -38.85 11.82 -25.21
C PRO A 73 -38.62 13.10 -24.40
N PHE A 74 -37.36 13.50 -24.21
CA PHE A 74 -37.01 14.85 -23.72
C PHE A 74 -37.10 15.90 -24.85
N ALA A 75 -37.62 17.08 -24.53
CA ALA A 75 -37.86 18.17 -25.49
C ALA A 75 -36.57 18.93 -25.87
N SER A 76 -35.52 18.83 -25.06
CA SER A 76 -34.22 19.47 -25.31
C SER A 76 -33.05 18.64 -24.77
N GLY A 77 -32.15 18.20 -25.65
CA GLY A 77 -30.78 17.79 -25.30
C GLY A 77 -30.47 16.30 -25.18
N GLY A 78 -31.44 15.44 -24.82
CA GLY A 78 -31.24 13.99 -24.72
C GLY A 78 -31.33 13.28 -26.07
N ARG A 79 -30.45 12.30 -26.31
CA ARG A 79 -30.70 11.30 -27.36
C ARG A 79 -31.84 10.43 -26.86
N GLN A 80 -32.83 10.17 -27.70
CA GLN A 80 -33.99 9.36 -27.34
C GLN A 80 -33.61 7.86 -27.33
N GLU A 81 -32.59 7.46 -26.60
CA GLU A 81 -32.15 6.08 -26.39
C GLU A 81 -32.42 5.70 -24.93
N ALA A 82 -32.52 4.41 -24.61
CA ALA A 82 -32.76 3.95 -23.24
C ALA A 82 -32.04 2.62 -22.98
N LEU A 83 -31.93 2.25 -21.71
CA LEU A 83 -31.44 0.94 -21.31
C LEU A 83 -32.44 -0.15 -21.74
N ASP A 84 -31.99 -1.05 -22.61
CA ASP A 84 -32.78 -2.18 -23.10
C ASP A 84 -32.67 -3.38 -22.16
N LEU A 85 -33.73 -3.58 -21.38
CA LEU A 85 -33.90 -4.73 -20.48
C LEU A 85 -34.80 -5.82 -21.09
N ASN A 86 -34.98 -5.83 -22.42
CA ASN A 86 -35.73 -6.88 -23.11
C ASN A 86 -34.92 -8.16 -23.33
N GLY A 87 -35.44 -9.29 -22.84
CA GLY A 87 -34.81 -10.60 -22.99
C GLY A 87 -34.34 -11.20 -21.66
N SER A 88 -34.02 -12.50 -21.66
CA SER A 88 -33.52 -13.18 -20.46
C SER A 88 -32.06 -12.77 -20.20
N GLY A 89 -31.68 -12.61 -18.93
CA GLY A 89 -30.33 -12.22 -18.54
C GLY A 89 -29.95 -10.77 -18.87
N LYS A 90 -30.92 -9.91 -19.21
CA LYS A 90 -30.73 -8.46 -19.38
C LYS A 90 -31.07 -7.73 -18.08
N PHE A 91 -30.04 -7.16 -17.47
CA PHE A 91 -30.15 -6.41 -16.23
C PHE A 91 -28.99 -5.41 -16.15
N TYR A 92 -29.09 -4.52 -15.18
CA TYR A 92 -28.04 -3.60 -14.78
C TYR A 92 -27.83 -3.75 -13.28
N LEU A 93 -26.64 -4.19 -12.87
CA LEU A 93 -26.30 -4.53 -11.50
C LEU A 93 -25.23 -3.58 -11.00
N LEU A 94 -25.43 -2.99 -9.83
CA LEU A 94 -24.49 -2.10 -9.17
C LEU A 94 -24.33 -2.49 -7.69
N PRO A 95 -23.17 -2.23 -7.05
CA PRO A 95 -23.04 -2.40 -5.60
C PRO A 95 -24.00 -1.45 -4.88
N ALA A 96 -24.60 -1.86 -3.77
CA ALA A 96 -25.42 -0.96 -2.96
C ALA A 96 -24.55 -0.02 -2.11
N ALA A 97 -23.36 -0.48 -1.69
CA ALA A 97 -22.39 0.37 -1.00
C ALA A 97 -22.00 1.59 -1.85
N GLY A 98 -22.38 2.77 -1.38
CA GLY A 98 -22.14 4.05 -2.06
C GLY A 98 -23.22 4.45 -3.07
N ASN A 99 -24.22 3.60 -3.34
CA ASN A 99 -25.35 3.87 -4.23
C ASN A 99 -26.73 3.79 -3.53
N TYR A 100 -26.77 3.38 -2.26
CA TYR A 100 -27.98 3.21 -1.46
C TYR A 100 -27.72 3.63 -0.01
N ASP A 101 -28.76 4.12 0.67
CA ASP A 101 -28.73 4.47 2.09
C ASP A 101 -29.99 3.91 2.78
N PRO A 102 -29.87 3.01 3.77
CA PRO A 102 -31.03 2.41 4.43
C PRO A 102 -31.76 3.39 5.36
N GLU A 103 -31.13 4.49 5.80
CA GLU A 103 -31.73 5.42 6.75
C GLU A 103 -32.75 6.36 6.10
N ALA A 104 -32.45 6.84 4.89
CA ALA A 104 -33.39 7.64 4.10
C ALA A 104 -33.02 7.58 2.62
N GLY A 105 -34.01 7.81 1.75
CA GLY A 105 -33.71 7.96 0.34
C GLY A 105 -34.91 8.06 -0.58
N THR A 106 -34.59 8.29 -1.86
CA THR A 106 -35.54 8.37 -2.96
C THR A 106 -35.00 7.59 -4.15
N ILE A 107 -35.81 6.71 -4.73
CA ILE A 107 -35.53 6.07 -6.02
C ILE A 107 -36.55 6.60 -7.02
N GLN A 108 -36.10 7.12 -8.15
CA GLN A 108 -36.91 7.57 -9.29
C GLN A 108 -36.42 6.92 -10.57
N MET A 109 -37.34 6.50 -11.42
CA MET A 109 -37.02 5.94 -12.74
C MET A 109 -38.17 6.11 -13.72
N TRP A 110 -37.84 6.28 -14.99
CA TRP A 110 -38.79 6.12 -16.08
C TRP A 110 -38.70 4.70 -16.64
N VAL A 111 -39.85 4.04 -16.79
CA VAL A 111 -39.94 2.69 -17.35
C VAL A 111 -41.02 2.62 -18.42
N ARG A 112 -40.76 1.82 -19.46
CA ARG A 112 -41.72 1.50 -20.52
C ARG A 112 -41.88 -0.01 -20.64
N PRO A 113 -42.83 -0.60 -19.91
CA PRO A 113 -43.01 -2.06 -19.88
C PRO A 113 -43.44 -2.60 -21.26
N GLN A 114 -42.79 -3.66 -21.72
CA GLN A 114 -43.11 -4.36 -22.96
C GLN A 114 -43.91 -5.63 -22.67
N TRP A 115 -45.05 -5.75 -23.35
CA TRP A 115 -46.01 -6.85 -23.19
C TRP A 115 -46.07 -7.68 -24.48
N GLN A 116 -44.98 -8.37 -24.86
CA GLN A 116 -44.98 -9.20 -26.07
C GLN A 116 -45.51 -10.62 -25.82
N GLY A 117 -46.58 -11.00 -26.52
CA GLY A 117 -47.08 -12.38 -26.69
C GLY A 117 -47.84 -13.01 -25.50
N ASN A 118 -48.88 -13.79 -25.81
CA ASN A 118 -49.80 -14.47 -24.85
C ASN A 118 -49.17 -15.58 -23.99
N GLY A 119 -47.86 -15.56 -23.72
CA GLY A 119 -47.16 -16.65 -23.02
C GLY A 119 -46.03 -16.26 -22.05
N GLY A 120 -45.80 -14.96 -21.82
CA GLY A 120 -44.87 -14.50 -20.77
C GLY A 120 -45.56 -14.32 -19.41
N PRO A 121 -44.82 -14.24 -18.29
CA PRO A 121 -45.41 -13.93 -16.98
C PRO A 121 -46.18 -12.60 -17.01
N ASP A 122 -47.24 -12.45 -16.22
CA ASP A 122 -48.04 -11.21 -16.18
C ASP A 122 -47.34 -10.03 -15.48
N SER A 123 -46.13 -10.22 -14.94
CA SER A 123 -45.41 -9.22 -14.12
C SER A 123 -44.03 -8.86 -14.69
N ARG A 124 -43.61 -7.61 -14.49
CA ARG A 124 -42.36 -7.00 -14.96
C ARG A 124 -41.65 -6.36 -13.77
N VAL A 125 -40.45 -6.82 -13.43
CA VAL A 125 -39.67 -6.35 -12.26
C VAL A 125 -38.63 -5.33 -12.72
N PHE A 126 -38.64 -4.13 -12.14
CA PHE A 126 -37.77 -3.02 -12.57
C PHE A 126 -36.61 -2.77 -11.62
N PHE A 127 -36.79 -3.03 -10.35
CA PHE A 127 -35.78 -2.79 -9.32
C PHE A 127 -35.83 -3.92 -8.30
N GLN A 128 -34.66 -4.33 -7.83
CA GLN A 128 -34.54 -5.36 -6.81
C GLN A 128 -33.34 -5.07 -5.93
N GLN A 129 -33.55 -5.14 -4.61
CA GLN A 129 -32.47 -5.21 -3.63
C GLN A 129 -31.98 -6.66 -3.53
N ILE A 130 -30.66 -6.81 -3.59
CA ILE A 130 -29.99 -8.10 -3.44
C ILE A 130 -29.20 -8.03 -2.14
N PRO A 131 -29.70 -8.66 -1.06
CA PRO A 131 -29.08 -8.56 0.26
C PRO A 131 -27.67 -9.14 0.31
N THR A 132 -27.47 -10.19 -0.47
CA THR A 132 -26.22 -10.91 -0.62
C THR A 132 -26.15 -11.43 -2.06
N ALA A 133 -24.98 -11.46 -2.68
CA ALA A 133 -24.78 -11.88 -4.08
C ALA A 133 -25.34 -13.28 -4.38
N GLU A 134 -25.51 -14.09 -3.34
CA GLU A 134 -26.18 -15.39 -3.28
C GLU A 134 -27.64 -15.40 -3.72
N LYS A 135 -28.35 -14.31 -3.43
CA LYS A 135 -29.79 -14.15 -3.62
C LYS A 135 -30.09 -13.61 -5.02
N TRP A 136 -29.16 -13.78 -5.95
CA TRP A 136 -29.32 -13.34 -7.34
C TRP A 136 -30.53 -14.03 -7.99
N GLY A 137 -31.58 -13.24 -8.27
CA GLY A 137 -32.85 -13.75 -8.79
C GLY A 137 -33.82 -14.29 -7.73
N SER A 138 -33.53 -14.10 -6.43
CA SER A 138 -34.44 -14.43 -5.33
C SER A 138 -35.34 -13.24 -5.01
N PHE A 139 -36.65 -13.38 -5.21
CA PHE A 139 -37.68 -12.37 -4.93
C PHE A 139 -38.06 -12.27 -3.44
N ASN A 140 -37.17 -12.68 -2.54
CA ASN A 140 -37.43 -12.73 -1.10
C ASN A 140 -37.07 -11.43 -0.37
N TRP A 141 -36.59 -10.42 -1.09
CA TRP A 141 -36.26 -9.07 -0.62
C TRP A 141 -37.02 -8.03 -1.45
N GLU A 142 -36.81 -6.76 -1.16
CA GLU A 142 -37.61 -5.68 -1.72
C GLU A 142 -37.42 -5.53 -3.24
N TYR A 143 -38.51 -5.63 -3.99
CA TYR A 143 -38.52 -5.43 -5.45
C TYR A 143 -39.78 -4.71 -5.92
N PHE A 144 -39.61 -3.90 -6.97
CA PHE A 144 -40.69 -3.15 -7.62
C PHE A 144 -41.12 -3.85 -8.90
N HIS A 145 -42.44 -4.05 -9.07
CA HIS A 145 -42.97 -4.66 -10.29
C HIS A 145 -44.28 -4.02 -10.76
N ILE A 146 -44.54 -4.12 -12.07
CA ILE A 146 -45.85 -3.85 -12.66
C ILE A 146 -46.41 -5.17 -13.18
N ARG A 147 -47.65 -5.48 -12.79
CA ARG A 147 -48.43 -6.62 -13.27
C ARG A 147 -49.53 -6.17 -14.22
N LYS A 148 -49.80 -6.91 -15.29
CA LYS A 148 -50.91 -6.66 -16.22
C LYS A 148 -51.88 -7.84 -16.24
N ARG A 149 -53.11 -7.61 -15.79
CA ARG A 149 -54.23 -8.57 -15.89
C ARG A 149 -55.30 -7.99 -16.82
N GLY A 150 -55.35 -8.48 -18.06
CA GLY A 150 -56.24 -7.94 -19.08
C GLY A 150 -55.90 -6.49 -19.46
N LYS A 151 -56.85 -5.56 -19.29
CA LYS A 151 -56.64 -4.11 -19.53
C LYS A 151 -56.11 -3.35 -18.31
N ILE A 152 -56.03 -3.99 -17.15
CA ILE A 152 -55.64 -3.35 -15.89
C ILE A 152 -54.17 -3.64 -15.63
N SER A 153 -53.39 -2.59 -15.36
CA SER A 153 -52.02 -2.72 -14.85
C SER A 153 -51.99 -2.29 -13.38
N SER A 154 -51.25 -3.00 -12.55
CA SER A 154 -51.06 -2.68 -11.13
C SER A 154 -49.58 -2.68 -10.76
N PHE A 155 -49.18 -1.74 -9.91
CA PHE A 155 -47.84 -1.66 -9.34
C PHE A 155 -47.85 -2.39 -8.00
N GLY A 156 -46.84 -3.24 -7.77
CA GLY A 156 -46.75 -4.10 -6.61
C GLY A 156 -45.34 -4.14 -6.02
N PHE A 157 -45.29 -4.49 -4.75
CA PHE A 157 -44.09 -4.53 -3.92
C PHE A 157 -44.13 -5.72 -2.96
N ASN A 158 -43.01 -6.44 -2.79
CA ASN A 158 -43.00 -7.65 -1.95
C ASN A 158 -42.33 -7.45 -0.59
N GLY A 159 -43.18 -7.19 0.39
CA GLY A 159 -42.86 -6.94 1.81
C GLY A 159 -44.14 -6.68 2.64
N TRP A 160 -45.27 -6.43 1.97
CA TRP A 160 -46.62 -6.30 2.50
C TRP A 160 -47.58 -7.21 1.72
N ARG A 161 -48.73 -7.59 2.30
CA ARG A 161 -49.83 -8.29 1.60
C ARG A 161 -50.02 -7.64 0.23
N GLU A 162 -49.91 -8.42 -0.85
CA GLU A 162 -50.00 -7.99 -2.26
C GLU A 162 -51.08 -6.90 -2.48
N LYS A 163 -50.73 -5.62 -2.29
CA LYS A 163 -51.63 -4.51 -2.52
C LYS A 163 -51.36 -4.03 -3.93
N GLU A 164 -52.21 -4.45 -4.84
CA GLU A 164 -52.14 -4.04 -6.24
C GLU A 164 -52.60 -2.57 -6.34
N ILE A 165 -51.66 -1.65 -6.57
CA ILE A 165 -51.96 -0.23 -6.79
C ILE A 165 -52.31 -0.05 -8.27
N PRO A 166 -53.50 0.45 -8.65
CA PRO A 166 -53.84 0.68 -10.05
C PRO A 166 -52.87 1.66 -10.71
N VAL A 167 -52.27 1.25 -11.83
CA VAL A 167 -51.42 2.11 -12.67
C VAL A 167 -52.25 2.58 -13.86
N VAL A 168 -52.55 3.87 -13.89
CA VAL A 168 -53.18 4.50 -15.05
C VAL A 168 -52.08 4.98 -15.99
N CYS A 169 -51.88 4.26 -17.10
CA CYS A 169 -51.05 4.74 -18.20
C CYS A 169 -51.86 5.78 -18.98
N GLU A 170 -51.84 7.04 -18.53
CA GLU A 170 -52.51 8.15 -19.20
C GLU A 170 -51.84 8.52 -20.55
N ARG A 171 -50.62 8.02 -20.80
CA ARG A 171 -49.83 8.30 -22.00
C ARG A 171 -49.98 7.25 -23.08
N SER A 172 -49.95 7.70 -24.34
CA SER A 172 -49.99 6.86 -25.54
C SER A 172 -48.65 6.21 -25.92
N ASP A 173 -47.53 6.71 -25.40
CA ASP A 173 -46.17 6.20 -25.66
C ASP A 173 -45.76 5.05 -24.71
N GLY A 174 -46.49 4.88 -23.61
CA GLY A 174 -46.33 3.78 -22.66
C GLY A 174 -45.27 3.99 -21.58
N TRP A 175 -44.69 5.19 -21.46
CA TRP A 175 -43.73 5.52 -20.39
C TRP A 175 -44.45 5.86 -19.07
N ILE A 176 -43.88 5.39 -17.96
CA ILE A 176 -44.40 5.56 -16.60
C ILE A 176 -43.24 5.99 -15.71
N GLN A 177 -43.43 7.06 -14.93
CA GLN A 177 -42.48 7.42 -13.87
C GLN A 177 -42.88 6.68 -12.60
N LEU A 178 -41.93 5.95 -12.02
CA LEU A 178 -42.06 5.30 -10.73
C LEU A 178 -41.13 5.97 -9.74
N ALA A 179 -41.65 6.29 -8.56
CA ALA A 179 -40.82 6.78 -7.46
C ALA A 179 -41.18 6.13 -6.13
N VAL A 180 -40.16 5.96 -5.29
CA VAL A 180 -40.29 5.45 -3.92
C VAL A 180 -39.41 6.29 -3.01
N THR A 181 -39.97 6.72 -1.88
CA THR A 181 -39.25 7.47 -0.84
C THR A 181 -39.37 6.72 0.48
N TRP A 182 -38.32 6.74 1.30
CA TRP A 182 -38.34 6.18 2.65
C TRP A 182 -37.55 7.08 3.62
N ASP A 183 -38.04 7.16 4.85
CA ASP A 183 -37.40 7.83 5.99
C ASP A 183 -37.52 6.92 7.24
N ALA A 184 -36.41 6.29 7.63
CA ALA A 184 -36.34 5.30 8.70
C ALA A 184 -36.55 5.90 10.09
N GLU A 185 -36.25 7.19 10.27
CA GLU A 185 -36.49 7.94 11.50
C GLU A 185 -37.99 8.17 11.70
N GLU A 186 -38.67 8.61 10.63
CA GLU A 186 -40.11 8.83 10.62
C GLU A 186 -40.93 7.54 10.44
N ASP A 187 -40.25 6.41 10.16
CA ASP A 187 -40.84 5.10 9.90
C ASP A 187 -41.89 5.11 8.76
N ILE A 188 -41.64 5.93 7.74
CA ILE A 188 -42.57 6.16 6.63
C ILE A 188 -41.94 5.83 5.28
N ARG A 189 -42.71 5.16 4.43
CA ARG A 189 -42.41 4.92 3.02
C ARG A 189 -43.58 5.35 2.14
N ARG A 190 -43.29 6.02 1.03
CA ARG A 190 -44.30 6.47 0.06
C ARG A 190 -43.98 6.00 -1.34
N PHE A 191 -45.02 5.64 -2.07
CA PHE A 191 -44.95 5.20 -3.46
C PHE A 191 -45.66 6.22 -4.34
N TYR A 192 -45.08 6.47 -5.52
CA TYR A 192 -45.60 7.43 -6.47
C TYR A 192 -45.63 6.84 -7.87
N VAL A 193 -46.68 7.17 -8.60
CA VAL A 193 -46.85 6.86 -10.02
C VAL A 193 -47.16 8.15 -10.73
N ASN A 194 -46.35 8.51 -11.72
CA ASN A 194 -46.51 9.73 -12.52
C ASN A 194 -46.67 11.00 -11.65
N GLY A 195 -45.74 11.21 -10.71
CA GLY A 195 -45.74 12.36 -9.80
C GLY A 195 -46.85 12.40 -8.74
N LYS A 196 -47.78 11.43 -8.71
CA LYS A 196 -48.88 11.37 -7.73
C LYS A 196 -48.60 10.28 -6.69
N MET A 197 -48.83 10.60 -5.41
CA MET A 197 -48.72 9.62 -4.33
C MET A 197 -49.80 8.56 -4.51
N ALA A 198 -49.35 7.32 -4.66
CA ALA A 198 -50.15 6.14 -4.91
C ALA A 198 -50.46 5.37 -3.61
N ASP A 199 -49.50 5.32 -2.68
CA ASP A 199 -49.67 4.69 -1.37
C ASP A 199 -48.66 5.22 -0.35
N GLU A 200 -48.99 5.04 0.93
CA GLU A 200 -48.12 5.35 2.08
C GLU A 200 -48.21 4.21 3.10
N GLY A 201 -47.09 3.85 3.69
CA GLY A 201 -47.00 2.81 4.71
C GLY A 201 -45.77 2.94 5.58
N ARG A 202 -45.58 1.98 6.49
CA ARG A 202 -44.38 1.89 7.32
C ARG A 202 -43.24 1.25 6.55
N ILE A 203 -42.01 1.61 6.88
CA ILE A 203 -40.79 1.00 6.33
C ILE A 203 -40.70 -0.45 6.79
N SER A 204 -40.22 -1.33 5.92
CA SER A 204 -40.00 -2.72 6.32
C SER A 204 -38.70 -2.87 7.11
N ASP A 205 -38.62 -3.87 7.99
CA ASP A 205 -37.35 -4.20 8.66
C ASP A 205 -36.21 -4.50 7.67
N ARG A 206 -36.53 -4.81 6.40
CA ARG A 206 -35.55 -5.09 5.33
C ARG A 206 -35.07 -3.85 4.62
N ASP A 207 -35.92 -2.83 4.47
CA ASP A 207 -35.51 -1.51 3.97
C ASP A 207 -34.49 -0.85 4.91
N ARG A 208 -34.55 -1.16 6.21
CA ARG A 208 -33.59 -0.72 7.24
C ARG A 208 -32.23 -1.44 7.17
N LEU A 209 -32.06 -2.40 6.27
CA LEU A 209 -30.81 -3.14 6.09
C LEU A 209 -30.13 -2.71 4.79
N MET A 210 -28.80 -2.56 4.85
CA MET A 210 -28.00 -2.31 3.65
C MET A 210 -27.93 -3.59 2.79
N PRO A 211 -28.43 -3.58 1.53
CA PRO A 211 -28.21 -4.70 0.62
C PRO A 211 -26.75 -4.73 0.14
N GLU A 212 -26.31 -5.84 -0.45
CA GLU A 212 -24.99 -5.92 -1.08
C GLU A 212 -25.01 -5.29 -2.49
N GLN A 213 -26.09 -5.51 -3.23
CA GLN A 213 -26.24 -5.05 -4.62
C GLN A 213 -27.66 -4.51 -4.88
N ILE A 214 -27.75 -3.62 -5.85
CA ILE A 214 -29.01 -3.17 -6.46
C ILE A 214 -29.03 -3.63 -7.91
N MET A 215 -30.18 -4.12 -8.34
CA MET A 215 -30.39 -4.53 -9.72
C MET A 215 -31.55 -3.79 -10.33
N LEU A 216 -31.32 -3.21 -11.50
CA LEU A 216 -32.34 -2.75 -12.42
C LEU A 216 -32.65 -3.89 -13.40
N GLY A 217 -33.88 -4.38 -13.36
CA GLY A 217 -34.32 -5.58 -14.07
C GLY A 217 -34.14 -6.89 -13.29
N GLY A 218 -33.95 -8.02 -14.00
CA GLY A 218 -33.95 -9.35 -13.36
C GLY A 218 -33.34 -10.48 -14.22
N PRO A 219 -32.60 -11.44 -13.61
CA PRO A 219 -31.77 -12.40 -14.35
C PRO A 219 -32.51 -13.66 -14.83
N LYS A 220 -33.59 -14.11 -14.17
CA LYS A 220 -34.30 -15.38 -14.49
C LYS A 220 -35.82 -15.31 -14.25
N GLY A 221 -36.61 -15.89 -15.16
CA GLY A 221 -38.05 -16.18 -15.00
C GLY A 221 -39.02 -14.99 -15.04
N TRP A 222 -38.65 -13.86 -14.45
CA TRP A 222 -39.46 -12.63 -14.31
C TRP A 222 -38.60 -11.41 -14.63
N ASN A 223 -38.20 -11.28 -15.90
CA ASN A 223 -37.39 -10.16 -16.38
C ASN A 223 -38.21 -8.85 -16.50
N ALA A 224 -37.52 -7.70 -16.52
CA ALA A 224 -38.16 -6.40 -16.68
C ALA A 224 -38.97 -6.29 -17.96
N GLN A 225 -38.53 -6.95 -19.05
CA GLN A 225 -39.00 -6.76 -20.43
C GLN A 225 -39.44 -5.32 -20.66
N SER A 226 -38.50 -4.39 -20.56
CA SER A 226 -38.82 -2.98 -20.54
C SER A 226 -37.65 -2.16 -21.05
N LEU A 227 -37.96 -0.95 -21.48
CA LEU A 227 -36.97 0.11 -21.62
C LEU A 227 -36.96 0.92 -20.33
N MET A 228 -35.78 1.35 -19.89
CA MET A 228 -35.59 2.14 -18.69
C MET A 228 -34.72 3.36 -18.99
N ASP A 229 -35.07 4.49 -18.40
CA ASP A 229 -34.49 5.80 -18.68
C ASP A 229 -34.56 6.66 -17.41
N GLU A 230 -33.74 7.70 -17.30
CA GLU A 230 -33.71 8.65 -16.17
C GLU A 230 -33.80 8.00 -14.78
N VAL A 231 -32.80 7.20 -14.42
CA VAL A 231 -32.73 6.53 -13.12
C VAL A 231 -31.93 7.36 -12.13
N ARG A 232 -32.54 7.75 -11.02
CA ARG A 232 -31.92 8.53 -9.94
C ARG A 232 -32.16 7.88 -8.58
N ILE A 233 -31.10 7.74 -7.79
CA ILE A 233 -31.15 7.33 -6.38
C ILE A 233 -30.55 8.44 -5.52
N LEU A 234 -31.30 8.88 -4.51
CA LEU A 234 -30.92 9.94 -3.58
C LEU A 234 -30.80 9.40 -2.15
N ARG A 235 -29.96 10.05 -1.35
CA ARG A 235 -29.79 9.83 0.10
C ARG A 235 -30.93 10.46 0.93
N ILE A 236 -31.73 11.33 0.33
CA ILE A 236 -32.81 12.05 1.01
C ILE A 236 -34.17 11.57 0.55
N ALA A 237 -35.16 11.61 1.46
CA ALA A 237 -36.56 11.38 1.14
C ALA A 237 -37.19 12.67 0.58
N LEU A 238 -37.59 12.67 -0.69
CA LEU A 238 -38.30 13.82 -1.28
C LEU A 238 -39.75 13.88 -0.82
N THR A 239 -40.29 15.09 -0.68
CA THR A 239 -41.71 15.29 -0.33
C THR A 239 -42.63 14.96 -1.52
N PRO A 240 -43.94 14.72 -1.29
CA PRO A 240 -44.91 14.54 -2.37
C PRO A 240 -44.90 15.68 -3.42
N GLU A 241 -44.72 16.93 -2.98
CA GLU A 241 -44.65 18.10 -3.85
C GLU A 241 -43.38 18.11 -4.69
N GLN A 242 -42.25 17.67 -4.11
CA GLN A 242 -40.97 17.56 -4.82
C GLN A 242 -41.01 16.44 -5.87
N ILE A 243 -41.57 15.28 -5.55
CA ILE A 243 -41.77 14.20 -6.54
C ILE A 243 -42.69 14.66 -7.69
N LYS A 244 -43.75 15.41 -7.35
CA LYS A 244 -44.63 16.00 -8.36
C LYS A 244 -43.91 17.03 -9.24
N GLN A 245 -43.07 17.88 -8.65
CA GLN A 245 -42.26 18.86 -9.37
C GLN A 245 -41.30 18.19 -10.36
N ASP A 246 -40.59 17.15 -9.92
CA ASP A 246 -39.70 16.36 -10.79
C ASP A 246 -40.45 15.74 -11.97
N PHE A 247 -41.63 15.17 -11.72
CA PHE A 247 -42.49 14.65 -12.77
C PHE A 247 -42.88 15.73 -13.78
N GLU A 248 -43.39 16.87 -13.32
CA GLU A 248 -43.80 17.99 -14.18
C GLU A 248 -42.61 18.53 -15.00
N SER A 249 -41.42 18.57 -14.41
CA SER A 249 -40.19 19.00 -15.10
C SER A 249 -39.73 18.02 -16.18
N ASN A 250 -39.72 16.71 -15.89
CA ASN A 250 -39.44 15.67 -16.88
C ASN A 250 -40.46 15.72 -18.04
N MET A 251 -41.73 16.00 -17.73
CA MET A 251 -42.81 16.15 -18.71
C MET A 251 -42.64 17.37 -19.63
N GLU A 252 -42.00 18.43 -19.16
CA GLU A 252 -41.58 19.58 -19.97
C GLU A 252 -40.29 19.31 -20.77
N GLY A 253 -39.73 18.11 -20.64
CA GLY A 253 -38.58 17.66 -21.40
C GLY A 253 -37.23 17.99 -20.77
N LYS A 254 -37.18 18.21 -19.45
CA LYS A 254 -35.94 18.40 -18.70
C LYS A 254 -35.55 17.10 -17.98
N PRO A 255 -34.39 16.49 -18.30
CA PRO A 255 -33.88 15.35 -17.55
C PRO A 255 -33.53 15.77 -16.11
N PHE A 256 -33.27 14.81 -15.23
CA PHE A 256 -32.67 15.16 -13.94
C PHE A 256 -31.34 15.89 -14.19
N PRO A 257 -31.01 16.94 -13.43
CA PRO A 257 -29.75 17.63 -13.64
C PRO A 257 -28.62 16.66 -13.28
N ASP A 258 -27.64 16.54 -14.18
CA ASP A 258 -26.35 15.97 -13.80
C ASP A 258 -25.90 16.66 -12.51
N PRO A 259 -25.53 15.91 -11.45
CA PRO A 259 -24.89 16.54 -10.30
C PRO A 259 -23.69 17.27 -10.88
N ALA A 260 -23.63 18.60 -10.67
CA ALA A 260 -22.69 19.52 -11.31
C ALA A 260 -21.42 18.76 -11.64
N ALA A 261 -21.23 18.47 -12.94
CA ALA A 261 -20.38 17.40 -13.39
C ALA A 261 -19.15 17.32 -12.49
N ARG A 262 -18.80 16.15 -11.98
CA ARG A 262 -17.39 15.90 -11.71
C ARG A 262 -16.69 15.88 -13.06
N ALA A 263 -16.56 17.05 -13.67
CA ALA A 263 -15.57 17.33 -14.67
C ALA A 263 -14.25 16.83 -14.07
N GLY A 264 -13.69 15.79 -14.69
CA GLY A 264 -12.45 15.12 -14.31
C GLY A 264 -11.81 15.59 -13.00
N GLU A 265 -12.29 15.11 -11.85
CA GLU A 265 -11.60 15.30 -10.57
C GLU A 265 -10.35 14.40 -10.54
N PHE A 266 -9.42 14.64 -11.44
CA PHE A 266 -8.04 14.27 -11.21
C PHE A 266 -7.41 15.36 -10.35
N ARG A 267 -6.83 14.96 -9.21
CA ARG A 267 -6.16 15.91 -8.33
C ARG A 267 -4.81 16.27 -8.92
N THR A 268 -4.59 17.56 -9.09
CA THR A 268 -3.26 18.11 -9.40
C THR A 268 -2.54 18.54 -8.12
N TYR A 269 -1.26 18.87 -8.21
CA TYR A 269 -0.55 19.45 -7.07
C TYR A 269 -1.12 20.83 -6.70
N GLU A 270 -1.12 21.16 -5.41
CA GLU A 270 -1.41 22.52 -4.94
C GLU A 270 -0.12 23.23 -4.54
N PRO A 271 0.04 24.53 -4.84
CA PRO A 271 1.15 25.31 -4.30
C PRO A 271 1.17 25.19 -2.78
N ALA A 272 2.30 24.77 -2.23
CA ALA A 272 2.46 24.60 -0.80
C ALA A 272 3.16 25.81 -0.22
N ASP A 273 2.80 26.20 1.00
CA ASP A 273 3.55 27.23 1.69
C ASP A 273 4.98 26.73 1.90
N VAL A 274 5.90 27.45 1.28
CA VAL A 274 7.29 27.35 1.65
C VAL A 274 7.36 28.02 3.01
N LYS A 275 7.76 27.30 4.06
CA LYS A 275 8.04 27.97 5.31
C LYS A 275 8.96 29.16 4.98
N GLU A 276 8.61 30.37 5.43
CA GLU A 276 9.50 31.54 5.45
C GLU A 276 10.67 31.32 6.44
N ASP A 277 11.12 30.09 6.53
CA ASP A 277 12.42 29.68 6.98
C ASP A 277 13.41 30.00 5.86
N GLY A 278 13.23 31.14 5.17
CA GLY A 278 13.75 31.42 3.83
C GLY A 278 15.25 31.33 3.86
N ALA A 279 15.80 30.14 3.56
CA ALA A 279 17.13 29.77 3.99
C ALA A 279 17.47 30.39 5.36
N SER A 280 17.15 29.80 6.52
CA SER A 280 17.67 30.34 7.79
C SER A 280 19.21 30.25 7.77
N MET A 281 19.83 31.23 7.12
CA MET A 281 21.25 31.55 6.98
C MET A 281 21.76 32.22 8.25
N PHE A 282 20.92 32.20 9.28
CA PHE A 282 21.09 32.78 10.58
C PHE A 282 20.69 31.72 11.59
N VAL A 283 21.55 31.54 12.57
CA VAL A 283 21.33 30.70 13.75
C VAL A 283 19.98 31.09 14.35
N ARG A 284 19.04 30.15 14.41
CA ARG A 284 17.77 30.37 15.11
C ARG A 284 18.05 30.33 16.59
N THR A 285 18.31 31.49 17.18
CA THR A 285 18.58 31.56 18.58
C THR A 285 17.86 32.74 19.24
N ASP A 286 17.25 32.44 20.38
CA ASP A 286 16.73 33.40 21.34
C ASP A 286 17.77 33.70 22.42
N ALA A 287 18.97 33.12 22.33
CA ALA A 287 20.10 33.44 23.19
C ALA A 287 20.68 34.81 22.80
N GLU A 288 20.82 35.68 23.80
CA GLU A 288 21.39 37.01 23.63
C GLU A 288 22.92 36.97 23.54
N GLU A 289 23.53 35.85 23.95
CA GLU A 289 24.97 35.68 24.04
C GLU A 289 25.65 35.64 22.66
N THR A 290 26.39 36.70 22.35
CA THR A 290 27.24 36.82 21.16
C THR A 290 28.70 36.90 21.57
N VAL A 291 29.56 36.12 20.94
CA VAL A 291 31.02 36.12 21.15
C VAL A 291 31.72 36.46 19.84
N THR A 292 32.48 37.55 19.83
CA THR A 292 33.30 37.93 18.68
C THR A 292 34.64 37.21 18.70
N VAL A 293 34.92 36.40 17.68
CA VAL A 293 36.18 35.66 17.52
C VAL A 293 37.18 36.51 16.75
N PRO A 294 38.37 36.77 17.30
CA PRO A 294 39.42 37.56 16.64
C PRO A 294 40.04 36.82 15.44
N PHE A 295 40.36 37.58 14.39
CA PHE A 295 41.06 37.09 13.21
C PHE A 295 42.58 37.14 13.40
N ILE A 296 43.28 36.07 13.00
CA ILE A 296 44.73 36.01 12.88
C ILE A 296 45.15 35.81 11.42
N ALA A 297 46.21 36.50 11.00
CA ALA A 297 46.63 36.54 9.60
C ALA A 297 47.26 35.22 9.09
N ARG A 298 47.78 34.37 9.98
CA ARG A 298 48.49 33.13 9.63
C ARG A 298 48.09 31.99 10.57
N ASP A 299 48.06 30.78 10.01
CA ASP A 299 47.90 29.55 10.78
C ASP A 299 49.11 29.32 11.69
N PHE A 300 48.89 28.67 12.83
CA PHE A 300 49.93 28.22 13.75
C PHE A 300 49.86 26.71 13.98
N GLN A 301 50.96 26.15 14.51
CA GLN A 301 51.06 24.71 14.78
C GLN A 301 50.21 24.32 15.99
N VAL A 302 49.43 23.26 15.84
CA VAL A 302 48.61 22.63 16.90
C VAL A 302 49.41 21.47 17.48
N ASP A 303 49.88 21.59 18.72
CA ASP A 303 50.74 20.63 19.43
C ASP A 303 50.25 20.33 20.86
N GLY A 304 49.20 21.00 21.32
CA GLY A 304 48.59 20.83 22.65
C GLY A 304 49.13 21.79 23.72
N ASP A 305 49.95 22.78 23.35
CA ASP A 305 50.49 23.80 24.27
C ASP A 305 49.64 25.09 24.29
N MET A 306 48.95 25.32 25.42
CA MET A 306 48.11 26.49 25.65
C MET A 306 48.87 27.74 26.13
N GLU A 307 50.19 27.69 26.29
CA GLU A 307 51.03 28.83 26.73
C GLU A 307 51.57 29.68 25.57
N LYS A 308 51.31 29.30 24.31
CA LYS A 308 51.74 30.06 23.12
C LYS A 308 51.20 31.50 23.12
N GLU A 309 52.04 32.43 22.66
CA GLU A 309 51.70 33.87 22.56
C GLU A 309 50.42 34.14 21.76
N VAL A 310 50.16 33.37 20.70
CA VAL A 310 48.94 33.54 19.86
C VAL A 310 47.65 33.40 20.67
N TRP A 311 47.62 32.57 21.72
CA TRP A 311 46.44 32.42 22.57
C TRP A 311 46.13 33.64 23.44
N LYS A 312 47.05 34.61 23.55
CA LYS A 312 46.78 35.91 24.19
C LYS A 312 45.93 36.84 23.33
N GLU A 313 45.89 36.61 22.02
CA GLU A 313 45.03 37.32 21.08
C GLU A 313 43.61 36.74 21.02
N ALA A 314 43.41 35.57 21.64
CA ALA A 314 42.14 34.84 21.61
C ALA A 314 41.07 35.49 22.47
N VAL A 315 39.81 35.38 22.04
CA VAL A 315 38.68 35.68 22.92
C VAL A 315 38.55 34.57 23.95
N LEU A 316 38.56 34.93 25.23
CA LEU A 316 38.24 34.02 26.33
C LEU A 316 36.72 33.96 26.49
N LEU A 317 36.16 32.75 26.45
CA LEU A 317 34.74 32.55 26.72
C LEU A 317 34.41 32.88 28.18
N PRO A 318 33.21 33.43 28.45
CA PRO A 318 32.70 33.54 29.80
C PRO A 318 32.64 32.19 30.54
N GLU A 319 32.57 32.26 31.86
CA GLU A 319 32.50 31.08 32.72
C GLU A 319 31.32 30.16 32.37
N MET A 320 31.60 28.85 32.25
CA MET A 320 30.55 27.83 32.10
C MET A 320 29.76 27.66 33.39
N LYS A 321 28.44 27.56 33.25
CA LYS A 321 27.53 27.41 34.39
C LYS A 321 26.71 26.14 34.28
N THR A 322 26.32 25.58 35.42
CA THR A 322 25.38 24.47 35.50
C THR A 322 24.00 24.88 34.96
N ILE A 323 23.11 23.93 34.71
CA ILE A 323 21.71 24.22 34.30
C ILE A 323 20.96 25.09 35.34
N ARG A 324 21.46 25.19 36.57
CA ARG A 324 20.91 26.04 37.64
C ARG A 324 21.52 27.44 37.68
N GLY A 325 22.46 27.74 36.77
CA GLY A 325 23.18 29.01 36.71
C GLY A 325 24.34 29.13 37.71
N GLU A 326 24.71 28.05 38.38
CA GLU A 326 25.82 27.99 39.35
C GLU A 326 27.16 27.84 38.61
N SER A 327 28.24 28.41 39.16
CA SER A 327 29.60 28.18 38.68
C SER A 327 29.99 26.70 38.82
N MET A 328 30.71 26.17 37.83
CA MET A 328 31.24 24.82 37.89
C MET A 328 32.30 24.66 38.99
N LYS A 329 32.38 23.48 39.60
CA LYS A 329 33.45 23.14 40.55
C LYS A 329 34.78 22.94 39.82
N HIS A 330 34.73 22.34 38.63
CA HIS A 330 35.89 22.09 37.78
C HIS A 330 36.09 23.22 36.78
N ARG A 331 36.97 24.17 37.11
CA ARG A 331 37.20 25.37 36.29
C ARG A 331 37.68 24.99 34.89
N THR A 332 36.96 25.47 33.89
CA THR A 332 37.27 25.27 32.47
C THR A 332 37.40 26.63 31.78
N GLU A 333 38.52 26.84 31.08
CA GLU A 333 38.73 28.01 30.21
C GLU A 333 38.66 27.56 28.75
N ILE A 334 37.96 28.30 27.90
CA ILE A 334 37.96 28.10 26.45
C ILE A 334 38.33 29.39 25.75
N ARG A 335 39.28 29.30 24.81
CA ARG A 335 39.80 30.41 24.00
C ARG A 335 39.52 30.14 22.53
N LEU A 336 39.09 31.18 21.80
CA LEU A 336 38.72 31.07 20.39
C LEU A 336 39.48 32.08 19.53
N LEU A 337 39.92 31.61 18.36
CA LEU A 337 40.57 32.38 17.30
C LEU A 337 40.12 31.84 15.95
N TYR A 338 40.22 32.65 14.89
CA TYR A 338 40.04 32.13 13.54
C TYR A 338 41.03 32.76 12.55
N SER A 339 41.28 32.05 11.45
CA SER A 339 42.23 32.44 10.40
C SER A 339 41.56 32.46 9.04
N ASN A 340 42.34 32.53 7.97
CA ASN A 340 41.84 32.32 6.62
C ASN A 340 41.35 30.89 6.34
N THR A 341 41.78 29.89 7.13
CA THR A 341 41.57 28.47 6.80
C THR A 341 40.73 27.72 7.84
N ALA A 342 40.77 28.13 9.11
CA ALA A 342 40.25 27.35 10.22
C ALA A 342 39.76 28.19 11.40
N LEU A 343 38.84 27.59 12.16
CA LEU A 343 38.50 27.93 13.54
C LEU A 343 39.43 27.18 14.50
N TYR A 344 39.96 27.87 15.50
CA TYR A 344 40.83 27.32 16.52
C TYR A 344 40.15 27.41 17.89
N ILE A 345 40.16 26.29 18.61
CA ILE A 345 39.60 26.16 19.94
C ILE A 345 40.69 25.67 20.87
N GLY A 346 41.01 26.47 21.87
CA GLY A 346 41.93 26.12 22.95
C GLY A 346 41.15 25.91 24.24
N ALA A 347 41.43 24.86 25.00
CA ALA A 347 40.79 24.63 26.29
C ALA A 347 41.78 24.24 27.39
N VAL A 348 41.51 24.73 28.60
CA VAL A 348 42.22 24.34 29.83
C VAL A 348 41.19 23.85 30.84
N CYS A 349 41.17 22.53 31.07
CA CYS A 349 40.20 21.85 31.94
C CYS A 349 40.86 21.40 33.24
N ARG A 350 40.63 22.13 34.34
CA ARG A 350 41.22 21.83 35.65
C ARG A 350 40.37 20.84 36.43
N GLN A 351 41.01 19.81 36.96
CA GLN A 351 40.39 18.81 37.83
C GLN A 351 41.43 17.98 38.58
N ASP A 352 40.97 17.19 39.54
CA ASP A 352 41.79 16.13 40.10
C ASP A 352 42.07 15.07 39.02
N MET A 353 43.33 15.01 38.58
CA MET A 353 43.76 14.10 37.52
C MET A 353 43.78 12.64 37.97
N ALA A 354 43.76 12.36 39.28
CA ALA A 354 43.56 11.00 39.79
C ALA A 354 42.11 10.50 39.59
N GLN A 355 41.16 11.40 39.34
CA GLN A 355 39.75 11.09 39.13
C GLN A 355 39.33 11.23 37.65
N LEU A 356 40.28 11.52 36.76
CA LEU A 356 40.02 11.68 35.32
C LEU A 356 39.49 10.39 34.70
N ALA A 357 38.28 10.46 34.15
CA ALA A 357 37.73 9.39 33.31
C ALA A 357 38.18 9.58 31.85
N ALA A 358 39.02 8.68 31.36
CA ALA A 358 39.55 8.69 29.99
C ALA A 358 39.76 7.25 29.50
N GLN A 359 38.66 6.49 29.40
CA GLN A 359 38.65 5.07 29.09
C GLN A 359 38.78 4.77 27.60
N TYR A 360 38.33 5.69 26.75
CA TYR A 360 38.17 5.48 25.31
C TYR A 360 39.28 6.20 24.54
N ASP A 361 40.15 5.43 23.89
CA ASP A 361 41.40 5.90 23.27
C ASP A 361 41.36 5.92 21.73
N GLN A 362 40.19 5.70 21.14
CA GLN A 362 39.98 5.75 19.69
C GLN A 362 38.82 6.69 19.35
N ASP A 363 38.93 7.31 18.17
CA ASP A 363 37.84 8.06 17.57
C ASP A 363 36.58 7.16 17.44
N GLU A 364 35.40 7.77 17.42
CA GLU A 364 34.12 7.11 17.24
C GLU A 364 33.67 6.19 18.40
N GLN A 365 34.40 6.13 19.50
CA GLN A 365 33.97 5.41 20.70
C GLN A 365 32.92 6.20 21.53
N PRO A 366 32.25 5.58 22.51
CA PRO A 366 31.27 6.22 23.40
C PRO A 366 31.83 7.31 24.34
N LEU A 367 32.51 8.34 23.83
CA LEU A 367 33.22 9.38 24.60
C LEU A 367 32.35 10.18 25.57
N TRP A 368 31.02 10.14 25.42
CA TRP A 368 30.07 10.73 26.40
C TRP A 368 30.12 10.07 27.78
N ASN A 369 30.78 8.91 27.91
CA ASN A 369 31.04 8.22 29.18
C ASN A 369 32.39 8.64 29.85
N ASP A 370 33.24 9.39 29.15
CA ASP A 370 34.49 9.95 29.66
C ASP A 370 34.31 11.39 30.16
N ASP A 371 35.34 11.93 30.83
CA ASP A 371 35.48 13.36 31.03
C ASP A 371 35.73 14.03 29.68
N ASN A 372 34.75 14.81 29.20
CA ASN A 372 34.77 15.35 27.85
C ASN A 372 34.39 16.84 27.76
N LEU A 373 34.81 17.45 26.65
CA LEU A 373 34.23 18.67 26.10
C LEU A 373 33.32 18.27 24.95
N GLU A 374 32.10 18.77 24.96
CA GLU A 374 31.11 18.50 23.92
C GLU A 374 30.73 19.83 23.25
N LEU A 375 31.07 19.95 21.97
CA LEU A 375 31.01 21.18 21.20
C LEU A 375 29.90 21.08 20.16
N PHE A 376 28.96 22.02 20.20
CA PHE A 376 27.87 22.11 19.25
C PHE A 376 28.09 23.28 18.31
N PHE A 377 27.90 23.04 17.00
CA PHE A 377 27.93 24.08 15.97
C PHE A 377 26.69 23.99 15.09
N ASP A 378 25.97 25.11 14.96
CA ASP A 378 24.88 25.26 13.97
C ASP A 378 25.41 26.10 12.81
N ILE A 379 25.79 25.41 11.74
CA ILE A 379 26.40 26.02 10.57
C ILE A 379 25.28 26.50 9.64
N PRO A 380 25.19 27.80 9.32
CA PRO A 380 24.16 28.32 8.43
C PRO A 380 24.40 27.92 6.97
N GLY A 381 23.32 27.85 6.21
CA GLY A 381 23.37 27.60 4.75
C GLY A 381 22.96 26.18 4.34
N PRO A 382 22.83 25.93 3.02
CA PRO A 382 22.22 24.71 2.49
C PRO A 382 23.06 23.42 2.66
N ARG A 383 24.38 23.55 2.85
CA ARG A 383 25.26 22.44 3.29
C ARG A 383 25.63 22.53 4.78
N GLY A 384 25.07 23.52 5.45
CA GLY A 384 25.14 23.66 6.88
C GLY A 384 24.40 22.52 7.58
N GLY A 385 24.56 22.43 8.89
CA GLY A 385 24.03 21.34 9.69
C GLY A 385 24.33 21.56 11.16
N PHE A 386 23.72 20.72 11.99
CA PHE A 386 23.98 20.75 13.42
C PHE A 386 25.05 19.71 13.78
N TYR A 387 26.26 20.18 14.06
CA TYR A 387 27.39 19.35 14.40
C TYR A 387 27.51 19.22 15.93
N GLN A 388 27.76 17.99 16.39
CA GLN A 388 28.09 17.68 17.78
C GLN A 388 29.45 16.97 17.78
N LEU A 389 30.44 17.59 18.42
CA LEU A 389 31.82 17.10 18.49
C LEU A 389 32.15 16.81 19.96
N ILE A 390 32.38 15.55 20.32
CA ILE A 390 32.72 15.15 21.69
C ILE A 390 34.21 14.80 21.71
N VAL A 391 34.98 15.49 22.56
CA VAL A 391 36.43 15.30 22.69
C VAL A 391 36.80 15.01 24.15
N ASN A 392 37.55 13.94 24.40
CA ASN A 392 38.03 13.60 25.75
C ASN A 392 39.47 14.08 26.01
N ALA A 393 39.98 13.83 27.21
CA ALA A 393 41.33 14.22 27.63
C ALA A 393 42.48 13.47 26.92
N LEU A 394 42.19 12.49 26.06
CA LEU A 394 43.16 11.80 25.19
C LEU A 394 43.23 12.43 23.79
N GLY A 395 42.31 13.35 23.47
CA GLY A 395 42.22 13.97 22.15
C GLY A 395 41.48 13.14 21.11
N CYS A 396 40.76 12.11 21.54
CA CYS A 396 39.88 11.31 20.68
C CYS A 396 38.59 12.09 20.39
N LEU A 397 38.04 11.92 19.18
CA LEU A 397 36.83 12.58 18.72
C LEU A 397 35.72 11.58 18.41
N THR A 398 34.50 11.91 18.81
CA THR A 398 33.29 11.29 18.30
C THR A 398 32.38 12.40 17.80
N ASP A 399 32.01 12.35 16.52
CA ASP A 399 31.26 13.41 15.88
C ASP A 399 29.97 12.95 15.19
N PHE A 400 28.96 13.82 15.31
CA PHE A 400 27.64 13.63 14.71
C PHE A 400 27.23 14.86 13.92
N LYS A 401 26.47 14.63 12.84
CA LYS A 401 25.74 15.62 12.07
C LYS A 401 24.25 15.34 12.19
N ASP A 402 23.45 16.40 12.35
CA ASP A 402 21.98 16.36 12.36
C ASP A 402 21.40 15.26 13.28
N TYR A 403 21.86 15.30 14.53
CA TYR A 403 21.35 14.54 15.69
C TYR A 403 21.65 13.03 15.75
N ALA A 404 21.88 12.36 14.62
CA ALA A 404 22.05 10.91 14.62
C ALA A 404 23.02 10.38 13.56
N GLN A 405 23.42 11.20 12.58
CA GLN A 405 24.36 10.76 11.56
C GLN A 405 25.77 10.82 12.12
N LYS A 406 26.35 9.67 12.42
CA LYS A 406 27.77 9.55 12.76
C LYS A 406 28.61 9.94 11.55
N ILE A 407 29.58 10.83 11.74
CA ILE A 407 30.46 11.34 10.68
C ILE A 407 31.93 11.16 11.11
N GLN A 408 32.85 11.41 10.18
CA GLN A 408 34.27 11.55 10.49
C GLN A 408 34.71 12.92 9.99
N LEU A 409 34.82 13.88 10.91
CA LEU A 409 35.10 15.27 10.59
C LEU A 409 36.44 15.34 9.84
N PRO A 410 36.48 15.75 8.56
CA PRO A 410 37.70 15.60 7.76
C PRO A 410 38.73 16.68 8.10
N ASN A 411 40.02 16.42 7.87
CA ASN A 411 41.14 17.40 7.95
C ASN A 411 41.36 18.14 9.28
N ARG A 412 40.63 17.76 10.31
CA ARG A 412 40.74 18.28 11.68
C ARG A 412 42.08 17.93 12.33
N THR A 413 42.55 18.76 13.26
CA THR A 413 43.74 18.46 14.08
C THR A 413 43.41 18.68 15.55
N ILE A 414 43.56 17.63 16.36
CA ILE A 414 43.33 17.66 17.81
C ILE A 414 44.63 17.25 18.51
N ARG A 415 45.03 18.03 19.52
CA ARG A 415 46.13 17.66 20.43
C ARG A 415 45.69 17.93 21.85
N ALA A 416 45.72 16.89 22.67
CA ALA A 416 45.46 16.97 24.10
C ALA A 416 46.76 16.72 24.89
N ARG A 417 46.95 17.47 25.97
CA ARG A 417 48.09 17.33 26.88
C ARG A 417 47.57 17.19 28.31
N ARG A 418 48.04 16.17 29.03
CA ARG A 418 47.72 15.96 30.44
C ARG A 418 48.86 16.46 31.32
N LEU A 419 48.53 17.25 32.32
CA LEU A 419 49.44 17.79 33.32
C LEU A 419 49.00 17.27 34.71
N SER A 420 49.70 17.66 35.78
CA SER A 420 49.42 17.15 37.12
C SER A 420 48.08 17.62 37.69
N ASP A 421 47.58 18.78 37.25
CA ASP A 421 46.41 19.47 37.81
C ASP A 421 45.29 19.75 36.80
N ARG A 422 45.51 19.40 35.52
CA ARG A 422 44.62 19.73 34.41
C ARG A 422 44.94 18.92 33.17
N TRP A 423 44.04 19.02 32.18
CA TRP A 423 44.37 18.70 30.81
C TRP A 423 44.05 19.88 29.90
N GLU A 424 44.82 19.97 28.81
CA GLU A 424 44.78 21.04 27.84
C GLU A 424 44.43 20.46 26.47
N LEU A 425 43.76 21.26 25.64
CA LEU A 425 43.31 20.89 24.31
C LEU A 425 43.59 22.02 23.34
N GLU A 426 44.24 21.71 22.21
CA GLU A 426 44.19 22.55 21.01
C GLU A 426 43.44 21.79 19.90
N PHE A 427 42.43 22.44 19.32
CA PHE A 427 41.59 21.87 18.29
C PHE A 427 41.49 22.85 17.10
N LYS A 428 42.11 22.49 15.98
CA LYS A 428 41.95 23.17 14.69
C LYS A 428 40.89 22.48 13.87
N ILE A 429 39.86 23.25 13.51
CA ILE A 429 38.78 22.82 12.64
C ILE A 429 38.84 23.66 11.36
N PRO A 430 39.39 23.14 10.26
CA PRO A 430 39.28 23.79 8.96
C PRO A 430 37.83 24.12 8.61
N PHE A 431 37.55 25.27 7.99
CA PHE A 431 36.18 25.61 7.59
C PHE A 431 35.61 24.60 6.58
N THR A 432 36.48 24.03 5.76
CA THR A 432 36.14 22.94 4.84
C THR A 432 35.65 21.69 5.56
N SER A 433 36.02 21.48 6.82
CA SER A 433 35.52 20.37 7.65
C SER A 433 34.03 20.49 7.96
N PHE A 434 33.51 21.72 8.01
CA PHE A 434 32.09 22.02 8.11
C PHE A 434 31.40 22.20 6.76
N GLU A 435 32.09 21.87 5.65
CA GLU A 435 31.65 22.16 4.29
C GLU A 435 31.35 23.65 4.04
N MET A 436 31.95 24.51 4.86
CA MET A 436 31.76 25.96 4.87
C MET A 436 32.96 26.65 4.21
N ALA A 437 32.71 27.75 3.49
CA ALA A 437 33.77 28.64 3.02
C ALA A 437 34.36 29.44 4.19
N LYS A 438 35.50 30.12 3.97
CA LYS A 438 36.02 31.08 4.94
C LYS A 438 34.92 32.12 5.26
N PRO A 439 34.58 32.34 6.55
CA PRO A 439 33.63 33.39 6.93
C PRO A 439 34.26 34.77 6.71
N PHE A 440 33.43 35.73 6.34
CA PHE A 440 33.82 37.13 6.31
C PHE A 440 33.64 37.78 7.68
N SER A 441 34.30 38.92 7.89
CA SER A 441 34.05 39.75 9.06
C SER A 441 32.57 40.12 9.15
N GLY A 442 31.93 39.83 10.27
CA GLY A 442 30.49 40.05 10.51
C GLY A 442 29.62 38.81 10.26
N ASP A 443 30.13 37.75 9.64
CA ASP A 443 29.44 36.46 9.63
C ASP A 443 29.36 35.87 11.04
N TYR A 444 28.40 34.98 11.28
CA TYR A 444 28.36 34.21 12.53
C TYR A 444 27.86 32.79 12.32
N ILE A 445 28.29 31.88 13.19
CA ILE A 445 27.73 30.52 13.33
C ILE A 445 27.12 30.33 14.73
N GLY A 446 26.32 29.29 14.90
CA GLY A 446 25.71 28.98 16.19
C GLY A 446 26.67 28.13 17.00
N PHE A 447 26.76 28.35 18.31
CA PHE A 447 27.65 27.54 19.14
C PHE A 447 27.11 27.27 20.55
N ARG A 448 27.49 26.12 21.11
CA ARG A 448 27.41 25.83 22.55
C ARG A 448 28.51 24.86 22.92
N PHE A 449 29.22 25.13 24.00
CA PHE A 449 30.22 24.21 24.54
C PHE A 449 29.81 23.72 25.92
N ASN A 450 29.91 22.42 26.11
CA ASN A 450 29.59 21.72 27.34
C ASN A 450 30.85 21.10 27.92
N ARG A 451 30.92 21.04 29.25
CA ARG A 451 31.90 20.28 30.01
C ARG A 451 31.20 19.21 30.81
N THR A 452 31.65 17.96 30.69
CA THR A 452 31.22 16.84 31.53
C THR A 452 32.41 16.29 32.30
N VAL A 453 32.27 16.19 33.63
CA VAL A 453 33.18 15.49 34.54
C VAL A 453 32.40 14.37 35.22
N CYS A 454 32.96 13.16 35.24
CA CYS A 454 32.34 11.95 35.73
C CYS A 454 32.51 11.78 37.24
N SER A 455 33.63 12.20 37.83
CA SER A 455 33.91 12.02 39.25
C SER A 455 34.71 13.19 39.87
N PRO A 456 34.16 13.87 40.89
CA PRO A 456 32.75 13.89 41.23
C PRO A 456 31.93 14.48 40.05
N PRO A 457 30.70 14.02 39.82
CA PRO A 457 29.89 14.50 38.70
C PRO A 457 29.74 16.03 38.69
N ASP A 458 30.15 16.65 37.60
CA ASP A 458 30.02 18.09 37.38
C ASP A 458 29.76 18.37 35.90
N ARG A 459 28.78 19.24 35.61
CA ARG A 459 28.34 19.52 34.25
C ARG A 459 27.94 20.98 34.11
N GLY A 460 28.49 21.64 33.10
CA GLY A 460 28.13 23.01 32.77
C GLY A 460 28.25 23.29 31.28
N SER A 461 27.68 24.42 30.86
CA SER A 461 27.69 24.86 29.48
C SER A 461 27.87 26.37 29.35
N PHE A 462 28.33 26.79 28.17
CA PHE A 462 28.22 28.17 27.71
C PHE A 462 27.76 28.22 26.23
N PRO A 463 26.71 28.98 25.88
CA PRO A 463 25.77 29.65 26.80
C PRO A 463 25.05 28.68 27.75
N ILE A 464 24.45 29.23 28.82
CA ILE A 464 23.81 28.44 29.88
C ILE A 464 22.60 27.70 29.29
N MET A 465 22.54 26.40 29.52
CA MET A 465 21.36 25.59 29.19
C MET A 465 20.20 25.98 30.11
N LYS A 466 19.09 26.47 29.54
CA LYS A 466 17.88 26.86 30.32
C LYS A 466 16.92 25.69 30.54
N GLN A 467 16.93 24.69 29.64
CA GLN A 467 16.10 23.48 29.72
C GLN A 467 16.91 22.26 29.27
N ARG A 468 16.54 21.06 29.76
CA ARG A 468 17.22 19.81 29.35
C ARG A 468 17.15 19.61 27.83
N GLY A 469 18.28 19.24 27.24
CA GLY A 469 18.46 18.95 25.83
C GLY A 469 19.58 19.79 25.21
N ASN A 470 20.75 19.18 24.98
CA ASN A 470 21.95 19.88 24.51
C ASN A 470 21.79 20.43 23.07
N ASN A 471 20.84 19.87 22.31
CA ASN A 471 20.66 20.06 20.87
C ASN A 471 19.55 21.08 20.49
N ARG A 472 19.07 21.86 21.46
CA ARG A 472 18.05 22.91 21.27
C ARG A 472 18.66 24.15 20.61
N ARG A 473 18.40 24.32 19.32
CA ARG A 473 18.93 25.44 18.50
C ARG A 473 18.48 26.80 19.04
N GLU A 474 17.28 26.91 19.60
CA GLU A 474 16.77 28.18 20.15
C GLU A 474 17.59 28.72 21.33
N GLN A 475 18.51 27.93 21.90
CA GLN A 475 19.29 28.28 23.10
C GLN A 475 20.82 28.33 22.86
N ILE A 476 21.32 28.25 21.62
CA ILE A 476 22.77 28.31 21.33
C ILE A 476 23.23 29.75 21.06
N GLY A 477 24.47 30.11 21.40
CA GLY A 477 24.97 31.48 21.22
C GLY A 477 25.36 31.78 19.77
N LYS A 478 25.67 33.04 19.49
CA LYS A 478 26.20 33.49 18.20
C LYS A 478 27.72 33.67 18.28
N LEU A 479 28.45 32.95 17.45
CA LEU A 479 29.90 33.08 17.30
C LEU A 479 30.18 34.01 16.11
N LEU A 480 30.39 35.30 16.37
CA LEU A 480 30.59 36.35 15.37
C LEU A 480 32.07 36.40 14.93
N PHE A 481 32.36 36.30 13.63
CA PHE A 481 33.72 36.43 13.11
C PHE A 481 34.11 37.91 13.02
N GLY A 482 35.10 38.34 13.80
CA GLY A 482 35.52 39.75 13.88
C GLY A 482 36.50 40.17 12.78
N ALA A 483 36.61 41.47 12.53
CA ALA A 483 37.60 42.04 11.61
C ALA A 483 39.04 41.87 12.15
N MET A 484 40.03 42.12 11.28
CA MET A 484 41.44 42.20 11.68
C MET A 484 41.61 43.22 12.81
N SER A 485 42.06 42.78 13.97
CA SER A 485 42.28 43.70 15.09
C SER A 485 43.54 44.54 14.82
N LYS A 486 43.36 45.87 14.78
CA LYS A 486 44.35 46.96 14.58
C LYS A 486 44.76 47.28 13.14
N ALA A 487 44.27 48.43 12.62
CA ALA A 487 45.06 49.57 12.14
C ALA A 487 44.26 50.43 11.14
N ASP A 488 44.08 51.73 11.43
CA ASP A 488 44.04 52.95 10.57
C ASP A 488 43.59 52.92 9.08
N SER A 489 42.98 51.84 8.60
CA SER A 489 42.77 51.54 7.18
C SER A 489 41.50 50.73 6.89
N ALA A 490 40.62 50.55 7.87
CA ALA A 490 39.33 49.87 7.69
C ALA A 490 38.26 50.84 7.15
N LEU A 491 37.82 50.65 5.91
CA LEU A 491 36.66 51.33 5.33
C LEU A 491 35.36 50.77 5.93
N ARG A 492 34.46 51.66 6.37
CA ARG A 492 33.08 51.29 6.67
C ARG A 492 32.27 51.36 5.38
N ILE A 493 31.56 50.28 5.06
CA ILE A 493 30.69 50.21 3.88
C ILE A 493 29.26 50.01 4.37
N THR A 494 28.34 50.88 3.92
CA THR A 494 26.91 50.72 4.15
C THR A 494 26.18 50.77 2.80
N LEU A 495 25.14 49.94 2.64
CA LEU A 495 24.33 49.88 1.43
C LEU A 495 22.97 50.50 1.71
N ASP A 496 22.37 51.16 0.72
CA ASP A 496 21.01 51.71 0.77
C ASP A 496 19.92 50.63 0.61
N LYS A 497 20.32 49.42 0.25
CA LYS A 497 19.49 48.23 0.17
C LYS A 497 19.85 47.27 1.29
N ASP A 498 18.84 46.59 1.81
CA ASP A 498 19.01 45.52 2.80
C ASP A 498 18.94 44.12 2.17
N SER A 499 18.60 44.03 0.87
CA SER A 499 18.48 42.76 0.15
C SER A 499 18.53 42.93 -1.38
N PHE A 500 18.55 41.82 -2.11
CA PHE A 500 18.47 41.81 -3.59
C PHE A 500 17.38 40.87 -4.12
N LEU A 501 16.88 41.14 -5.32
CA LEU A 501 15.91 40.31 -6.05
C LEU A 501 16.48 39.81 -7.40
N PRO A 502 15.90 38.77 -8.02
CA PRO A 502 16.26 38.37 -9.39
C PRO A 502 16.01 39.52 -10.39
N GLY A 503 16.90 39.72 -11.36
CA GLY A 503 16.91 40.86 -12.28
C GLY A 503 18.08 41.82 -12.03
N VAL A 504 17.93 43.10 -12.31
CA VAL A 504 18.98 44.12 -12.10
C VAL A 504 18.68 44.96 -10.87
N ASN A 505 19.52 44.83 -9.84
CA ASN A 505 19.41 45.63 -8.62
C ASN A 505 20.24 46.91 -8.76
N LEU A 506 19.60 48.05 -8.52
CA LEU A 506 20.26 49.35 -8.43
C LEU A 506 20.44 49.69 -6.95
N ALA A 507 21.68 49.74 -6.49
CA ALA A 507 22.06 50.03 -5.11
C ALA A 507 23.11 51.16 -5.06
N GLU A 508 23.31 51.74 -3.89
CA GLU A 508 24.32 52.76 -3.59
C GLU A 508 25.13 52.32 -2.37
N ALA A 509 26.46 52.28 -2.50
CA ALA A 509 27.36 52.03 -1.40
C ALA A 509 27.94 53.34 -0.87
N ALA A 510 27.69 53.66 0.40
CA ALA A 510 28.40 54.71 1.10
C ALA A 510 29.66 54.13 1.76
N LEU A 511 30.81 54.70 1.39
CA LEU A 511 32.15 54.32 1.85
C LEU A 511 32.65 55.41 2.80
N GLU A 512 32.78 55.12 4.08
CA GLU A 512 33.30 56.03 5.11
C GLU A 512 34.73 55.60 5.50
N ASN A 513 35.68 56.52 5.38
CA ASN A 513 37.07 56.31 5.80
C ASN A 513 37.31 56.97 7.17
N PRO A 514 37.29 56.21 8.28
CA PRO A 514 37.54 56.75 9.62
C PRO A 514 39.04 56.97 9.90
N GLY A 515 39.93 56.63 8.96
CA GLY A 515 41.38 56.75 9.11
C GLY A 515 41.91 58.16 8.81
N LYS A 516 43.13 58.44 9.26
CA LYS A 516 43.82 59.73 9.07
C LYS A 516 44.55 59.86 7.73
N THR A 517 44.46 58.86 6.87
CA THR A 517 45.11 58.81 5.55
C THR A 517 44.11 58.42 4.47
N ASP A 518 44.32 58.90 3.25
CA ASP A 518 43.49 58.55 2.09
C ASP A 518 43.50 57.03 1.82
N PHE A 519 42.32 56.49 1.52
CA PHE A 519 42.16 55.11 1.09
C PHE A 519 42.14 55.04 -0.44
N SER A 520 43.10 54.33 -1.03
CA SER A 520 43.10 53.98 -2.46
C SER A 520 43.03 52.47 -2.64
N GLY A 521 42.09 52.00 -3.46
CA GLY A 521 41.84 50.58 -3.63
C GLY A 521 40.82 50.25 -4.73
N THR A 522 40.28 49.04 -4.70
CA THR A 522 39.18 48.61 -5.57
C THR A 522 37.95 48.25 -4.75
N LEU A 523 36.77 48.55 -5.31
CA LEU A 523 35.48 48.08 -4.84
C LEU A 523 35.02 46.94 -5.75
N THR A 524 34.88 45.75 -5.21
CA THR A 524 34.47 44.54 -5.94
C THR A 524 33.08 44.10 -5.46
N VAL A 525 32.17 43.84 -6.39
CA VAL A 525 30.90 43.17 -6.12
C VAL A 525 31.04 41.69 -6.48
N GLN A 526 30.70 40.80 -5.55
CA GLN A 526 30.73 39.36 -5.75
C GLN A 526 29.41 38.73 -5.30
N ALA A 527 28.97 37.65 -5.95
CA ALA A 527 27.81 36.88 -5.53
C ALA A 527 28.18 35.46 -5.12
N GLN A 528 27.46 34.93 -4.15
CA GLN A 528 27.60 33.56 -3.67
C GLN A 528 26.42 32.71 -4.12
N ASN A 529 26.70 31.56 -4.74
CA ASN A 529 25.68 30.57 -5.06
C ASN A 529 25.38 29.65 -3.85
N ARG A 530 24.40 28.74 -4.00
CA ARG A 530 24.08 27.73 -2.97
C ARG A 530 25.22 26.79 -2.60
N GLU A 531 26.22 26.65 -3.46
CA GLU A 531 27.40 25.83 -3.20
C GLU A 531 28.49 26.61 -2.46
N GLY A 532 28.20 27.81 -1.96
CA GLY A 532 29.15 28.67 -1.26
C GLY A 532 30.23 29.26 -2.16
N LYS A 533 30.15 29.05 -3.48
CA LYS A 533 31.13 29.54 -4.46
C LYS A 533 30.85 31.00 -4.79
N TRP A 534 31.89 31.81 -4.73
CA TRP A 534 31.85 33.23 -5.06
C TRP A 534 32.22 33.48 -6.53
N SER A 535 31.46 34.36 -7.19
CA SER A 535 31.74 34.86 -8.54
C SER A 535 31.77 36.38 -8.54
N ARG A 536 32.71 36.98 -9.28
CA ARG A 536 32.80 38.44 -9.41
C ARG A 536 31.74 38.94 -10.39
N ILE A 537 30.97 39.94 -9.96
CA ILE A 537 29.96 40.65 -10.77
C ILE A 537 30.57 41.90 -11.41
N SER A 538 31.20 42.75 -10.60
CA SER A 538 31.83 43.99 -11.06
C SER A 538 33.02 44.38 -10.18
N GLU A 539 33.86 45.27 -10.70
CA GLU A 539 35.01 45.82 -10.00
C GLU A 539 35.31 47.23 -10.52
N GLN A 540 35.58 48.16 -9.61
CA GLN A 540 35.91 49.54 -9.95
C GLN A 540 36.90 50.16 -8.97
N PRO A 541 37.83 51.02 -9.42
CA PRO A 541 38.75 51.71 -8.54
C PRO A 541 38.01 52.72 -7.66
N ILE A 542 38.47 52.88 -6.42
CA ILE A 542 37.93 53.85 -5.45
C ILE A 542 39.06 54.63 -4.77
N LEU A 543 38.77 55.90 -4.51
CA LEU A 543 39.59 56.80 -3.69
C LEU A 543 38.66 57.48 -2.68
N VAL A 544 38.90 57.29 -1.39
CA VAL A 544 38.14 57.91 -0.29
C VAL A 544 39.13 58.63 0.60
N LYS A 545 39.04 59.97 0.67
CA LYS A 545 40.01 60.73 1.47
C LYS A 545 39.88 60.44 2.96
N ALA A 546 40.91 60.77 3.72
CA ALA A 546 40.88 60.70 5.17
C ALA A 546 39.63 61.43 5.75
N GLU A 547 38.93 60.78 6.68
CA GLU A 547 37.75 61.33 7.37
C GLU A 547 36.58 61.75 6.45
N GLU A 548 36.55 61.28 5.19
CA GLU A 548 35.46 61.55 4.23
C GLU A 548 34.51 60.34 4.05
N SER A 549 33.33 60.64 3.49
CA SER A 549 32.36 59.65 3.04
C SER A 549 32.01 59.87 1.56
N VAL A 550 32.07 58.82 0.75
CA VAL A 550 31.75 58.86 -0.69
C VAL A 550 30.65 57.86 -1.01
N LYS A 551 29.67 58.29 -1.83
CA LYS A 551 28.60 57.44 -2.34
C LYS A 551 28.95 56.92 -3.74
N VAL A 552 28.76 55.63 -3.94
CA VAL A 552 29.16 54.92 -5.15
C VAL A 552 27.97 54.11 -5.68
N PRO A 553 27.43 54.42 -6.88
CA PRO A 553 26.33 53.65 -7.45
C PRO A 553 26.80 52.27 -7.90
N LEU A 554 25.97 51.26 -7.68
CA LEU A 554 26.20 49.85 -8.01
C LEU A 554 25.05 49.31 -8.86
N LYS A 555 25.39 48.72 -10.02
CA LYS A 555 24.46 47.96 -10.86
C LYS A 555 24.76 46.47 -10.70
N ILE A 556 23.81 45.72 -10.16
CA ILE A 556 24.03 44.33 -9.77
C ILE A 556 23.05 43.40 -10.51
N PRO A 557 23.45 42.81 -11.65
CA PRO A 557 22.64 41.82 -12.35
C PRO A 557 22.63 40.47 -11.61
N VAL A 558 21.44 39.93 -11.42
CA VAL A 558 21.12 38.67 -10.74
C VAL A 558 20.31 37.81 -11.72
N ASN A 559 21.01 36.98 -12.48
CA ASN A 559 20.45 36.09 -13.50
C ASN A 559 20.20 34.67 -13.00
N ASP A 560 20.74 34.31 -11.83
CA ASP A 560 20.54 33.02 -11.20
C ASP A 560 19.67 33.20 -9.94
N PRO A 561 18.40 32.74 -9.93
CA PRO A 561 17.54 32.79 -8.75
C PRO A 561 18.02 31.82 -7.63
N GLY A 562 19.11 31.08 -7.84
CA GLY A 562 19.83 30.29 -6.86
C GLY A 562 20.92 31.04 -6.08
N LEU A 563 21.17 32.33 -6.35
CA LEU A 563 22.13 33.13 -5.57
C LEU A 563 21.59 33.41 -4.16
N LEU A 564 22.48 33.34 -3.17
CA LEU A 564 22.12 33.51 -1.75
C LEU A 564 22.52 34.87 -1.18
N ARG A 565 23.68 35.39 -1.60
CA ARG A 565 24.29 36.60 -1.03
C ARG A 565 25.05 37.38 -2.09
N ILE A 566 25.12 38.69 -1.92
CA ILE A 566 26.02 39.58 -2.65
C ILE A 566 26.93 40.27 -1.63
N ALA A 567 28.23 40.25 -1.85
CA ALA A 567 29.22 40.96 -1.06
C ALA A 567 29.77 42.14 -1.85
N VAL A 568 29.88 43.29 -1.19
CA VAL A 568 30.54 44.51 -1.69
C VAL A 568 31.81 44.69 -0.86
N LEU A 569 32.96 44.48 -1.47
CA LEU A 569 34.27 44.39 -0.82
C LEU A 569 35.15 45.56 -1.25
N ALA A 570 35.76 46.27 -0.30
CA ALA A 570 36.85 47.20 -0.57
C ALA A 570 38.20 46.52 -0.28
N LYS A 571 39.12 46.57 -1.25
CA LYS A 571 40.45 45.96 -1.16
C LYS A 571 41.55 46.96 -1.48
N ASN A 572 42.67 46.88 -0.78
CA ASN A 572 43.90 47.64 -1.08
C ASN A 572 45.12 46.69 -1.12
N SER A 573 46.33 47.23 -1.19
CA SER A 573 47.58 46.46 -1.25
C SER A 573 47.85 45.59 -0.01
N SER A 574 47.23 45.93 1.13
CA SER A 574 47.33 45.19 2.41
C SER A 574 46.23 44.13 2.60
N GLY A 575 45.20 44.08 1.75
CA GLY A 575 44.13 43.09 1.80
C GLY A 575 42.72 43.69 1.81
N GLU A 576 41.79 42.95 2.42
CA GLU A 576 40.39 43.39 2.61
C GLU A 576 40.32 44.49 3.67
N ALA A 577 39.78 45.64 3.28
CA ALA A 577 39.71 46.84 4.10
C ALA A 577 38.29 47.18 4.55
N GLY A 578 37.26 46.71 3.86
CA GLY A 578 35.86 46.94 4.22
C GLY A 578 34.91 46.00 3.48
N MET A 579 33.75 45.72 4.06
CA MET A 579 32.73 44.87 3.44
C MET A 579 31.31 45.30 3.85
N ALA A 580 30.38 45.21 2.90
CA ALA A 580 28.95 45.12 3.15
C ALA A 580 28.34 43.93 2.41
N MET A 581 27.17 43.47 2.86
CA MET A 581 26.53 42.26 2.33
C MET A 581 25.04 42.46 2.13
N LEU A 582 24.51 42.01 0.99
CA LEU A 582 23.09 41.94 0.69
C LEU A 582 22.65 40.47 0.72
N PRO A 583 21.77 40.06 1.63
CA PRO A 583 21.07 38.78 1.54
C PRO A 583 20.02 38.78 0.41
N ALA A 584 19.60 37.60 -0.03
CA ALA A 584 18.46 37.47 -0.94
C ALA A 584 17.17 37.97 -0.27
N GLY A 585 16.41 38.82 -0.97
CA GLY A 585 15.13 39.39 -0.53
C GLY A 585 13.91 38.55 -0.94
N PHE A 586 14.12 37.28 -1.28
CA PHE A 586 13.09 36.39 -1.81
C PHE A 586 13.23 34.98 -1.25
N VAL A 587 12.12 34.23 -1.26
CA VAL A 587 12.08 32.87 -0.72
C VAL A 587 12.62 31.89 -1.75
N HIS A 588 13.50 31.01 -1.27
CA HIS A 588 14.14 29.98 -2.07
C HIS A 588 13.52 28.61 -1.78
N ALA A 589 12.98 27.95 -2.80
CA ALA A 589 12.67 26.52 -2.71
C ALA A 589 13.91 25.67 -3.05
N ALA A 590 14.22 24.66 -2.24
CA ALA A 590 15.14 23.59 -2.60
C ALA A 590 14.40 22.55 -3.47
N PRO A 591 15.05 21.91 -4.45
CA PRO A 591 16.43 22.07 -4.88
C PRO A 591 16.68 23.25 -5.83
N GLY A 592 15.64 24.00 -6.23
CA GLY A 592 15.70 25.18 -7.10
C GLY A 592 15.11 24.94 -8.49
N ILE A 593 14.75 26.02 -9.20
CA ILE A 593 13.99 25.99 -10.46
C ILE A 593 14.66 25.10 -11.51
N ALA A 594 15.94 25.34 -11.82
CA ALA A 594 16.63 24.60 -12.89
C ALA A 594 16.70 23.09 -12.63
N LYS A 595 16.92 22.68 -11.37
CA LYS A 595 16.95 21.25 -11.02
C LYS A 595 15.54 20.65 -11.08
N MET A 596 14.53 21.33 -10.53
CA MET A 596 13.15 20.85 -10.57
C MET A 596 12.56 20.76 -11.98
N LYS A 597 12.87 21.71 -12.88
CA LYS A 597 12.48 21.62 -14.28
C LYS A 597 13.08 20.39 -14.95
N ARG A 598 14.37 20.11 -14.73
CA ARG A 598 15.02 18.90 -15.27
C ARG A 598 14.37 17.62 -14.75
N GLU A 599 14.07 17.57 -13.46
CA GLU A 599 13.38 16.43 -12.84
C GLU A 599 11.96 16.28 -13.40
N ALA A 600 11.17 17.35 -13.50
CA ALA A 600 9.83 17.31 -14.07
C ALA A 600 9.83 16.85 -15.54
N VAL A 601 10.78 17.31 -16.36
CA VAL A 601 10.95 16.81 -17.75
C VAL A 601 11.30 15.32 -17.77
N MET A 602 12.22 14.88 -16.90
CA MET A 602 12.56 13.47 -16.78
C MET A 602 11.33 12.62 -16.39
N LEU A 603 10.56 13.07 -15.39
CA LEU A 603 9.33 12.40 -14.96
C LEU A 603 8.29 12.35 -16.08
N LYS A 604 8.09 13.44 -16.82
CA LYS A 604 7.16 13.49 -17.97
C LYS A 604 7.57 12.54 -19.09
N ASN A 605 8.86 12.49 -19.42
CA ASN A 605 9.39 11.55 -20.41
C ASN A 605 9.26 10.10 -19.96
N ALA A 606 9.51 9.79 -18.69
CA ALA A 606 9.36 8.44 -18.17
C ALA A 606 7.89 8.00 -18.12
N LEU A 607 6.97 8.91 -17.78
CA LEU A 607 5.53 8.65 -17.70
C LEU A 607 4.87 8.55 -19.09
N SER A 608 5.53 8.96 -20.18
CA SER A 608 4.94 8.94 -21.53
C SER A 608 4.48 7.56 -21.98
N VAL A 609 5.04 6.49 -21.42
CA VAL A 609 4.58 5.10 -21.64
C VAL A 609 3.13 4.86 -21.18
N CYS A 610 2.57 5.78 -20.38
CA CYS A 610 1.20 5.76 -19.88
C CYS A 610 0.31 6.84 -20.51
N SER A 611 0.71 7.46 -21.63
CA SER A 611 -0.02 8.60 -22.23
C SER A 611 -1.49 8.31 -22.53
N ASP A 612 -1.79 7.06 -22.86
CA ASP A 612 -3.10 6.61 -23.32
C ASP A 612 -3.99 6.14 -22.14
N VAL A 613 -3.50 6.24 -20.90
CA VAL A 613 -4.24 5.83 -19.69
C VAL A 613 -5.19 6.94 -19.24
N GLU A 614 -6.49 6.73 -19.42
CA GLU A 614 -7.56 7.69 -19.06
C GLU A 614 -7.90 7.73 -17.56
N HIS A 615 -7.13 7.04 -16.71
CA HIS A 615 -7.43 6.94 -15.27
C HIS A 615 -7.16 8.28 -14.53
N PRO A 616 -8.04 8.75 -13.62
CA PRO A 616 -7.90 10.06 -12.96
C PRO A 616 -6.57 10.27 -12.24
N VAL A 617 -6.03 9.25 -11.57
CA VAL A 617 -4.72 9.35 -10.91
C VAL A 617 -3.58 9.61 -11.90
N TYR A 618 -3.64 8.99 -13.09
CA TYR A 618 -2.63 9.14 -14.14
C TYR A 618 -2.80 10.48 -14.86
N ARG A 619 -4.03 10.84 -15.24
CA ARG A 619 -4.35 12.15 -15.81
C ARG A 619 -3.90 13.30 -14.90
N GLY A 620 -4.12 13.16 -13.59
CA GLY A 620 -3.68 14.14 -12.59
C GLY A 620 -2.17 14.32 -12.55
N ALA A 621 -1.40 13.25 -12.74
CA ALA A 621 0.06 13.32 -12.81
C ALA A 621 0.54 14.03 -14.10
N PHE A 622 -0.03 13.71 -15.27
CA PHE A 622 0.30 14.40 -16.52
C PHE A 622 -0.01 15.89 -16.45
N VAL A 623 -1.23 16.25 -16.05
CA VAL A 623 -1.63 17.66 -15.95
C VAL A 623 -0.80 18.41 -14.90
N SER A 624 -0.41 17.74 -13.80
CA SER A 624 0.49 18.33 -12.81
C SER A 624 1.87 18.64 -13.38
N LEU A 625 2.43 17.76 -14.19
CA LEU A 625 3.73 17.97 -14.85
C LEU A 625 3.67 19.16 -15.81
N ASP A 626 2.64 19.21 -16.66
CA ASP A 626 2.44 20.31 -17.61
C ASP A 626 2.25 21.64 -16.90
N ARG A 627 1.31 21.69 -15.93
CA ARG A 627 1.05 22.87 -15.11
C ARG A 627 2.30 23.38 -14.41
N PHE A 628 3.16 22.48 -13.92
CA PHE A 628 4.41 22.87 -13.27
C PHE A 628 5.43 23.44 -14.26
N LEU A 629 5.65 22.76 -15.39
CA LEU A 629 6.59 23.21 -16.41
C LEU A 629 6.20 24.58 -16.98
N ASP A 630 4.93 24.76 -17.33
CA ASP A 630 4.41 26.03 -17.84
C ASP A 630 4.62 27.18 -16.84
N LYS A 631 4.42 26.90 -15.54
CA LYS A 631 4.64 27.90 -14.49
C LYS A 631 6.12 28.29 -14.36
N MET A 632 7.03 27.33 -14.46
CA MET A 632 8.47 27.59 -14.40
C MET A 632 8.96 28.33 -15.65
N ASP A 633 8.44 28.01 -16.83
CA ASP A 633 8.74 28.73 -18.08
C ASP A 633 8.24 30.18 -18.04
N SER A 634 7.07 30.41 -17.45
CA SER A 634 6.54 31.77 -17.22
C SER A 634 7.45 32.60 -16.31
N PHE A 635 8.00 32.00 -15.25
CA PHE A 635 8.97 32.68 -14.36
C PHE A 635 10.28 33.01 -15.08
N ASP A 636 10.83 32.08 -15.87
CA ASP A 636 12.06 32.31 -16.64
C ASP A 636 11.88 33.46 -17.65
N ALA A 637 10.71 33.56 -18.28
CA ALA A 637 10.37 34.66 -19.17
C ALA A 637 10.31 36.02 -18.43
N ALA A 638 9.72 36.05 -17.23
CA ALA A 638 9.68 37.25 -16.39
C ALA A 638 11.09 37.70 -15.96
N LEU A 639 11.95 36.77 -15.56
CA LEU A 639 13.34 37.06 -15.22
C LEU A 639 14.12 37.61 -16.41
N LYS A 640 13.97 37.00 -17.60
CA LYS A 640 14.62 37.48 -18.82
C LYS A 640 14.20 38.92 -19.14
N LYS A 641 12.90 39.22 -19.06
CA LYS A 641 12.37 40.57 -19.27
C LYS A 641 12.94 41.58 -18.27
N ALA A 642 12.98 41.23 -16.99
CA ALA A 642 13.53 42.09 -15.94
C ALA A 642 15.02 42.42 -16.18
N LEU A 643 15.81 41.44 -16.64
CA LEU A 643 17.21 41.65 -17.01
C LEU A 643 17.38 42.59 -18.21
N GLU A 644 16.53 42.47 -19.23
CA GLU A 644 16.54 43.32 -20.43
C GLU A 644 16.12 44.78 -20.13
N GLU A 645 15.10 44.96 -19.29
CA GLU A 645 14.56 46.27 -18.92
C GLU A 645 15.36 46.97 -17.80
N GLY A 646 16.28 46.26 -17.14
CA GLY A 646 17.04 46.79 -16.00
C GLY A 646 16.22 46.93 -14.72
N THR A 647 15.22 46.06 -14.55
CA THR A 647 14.30 46.00 -13.39
C THR A 647 14.48 44.68 -12.63
N THR A 648 13.71 44.45 -11.57
CA THR A 648 13.70 43.19 -10.80
C THR A 648 12.37 42.47 -10.92
N VAL A 649 12.39 41.14 -10.88
CA VAL A 649 11.19 40.32 -10.65
C VAL A 649 10.67 40.62 -9.25
N SER A 650 9.35 40.73 -9.10
CA SER A 650 8.78 41.10 -7.80
C SER A 650 8.97 40.00 -6.75
N ALA A 651 9.03 40.38 -5.48
CA ALA A 651 9.13 39.41 -4.38
C ALA A 651 7.93 38.45 -4.34
N GLU A 652 6.74 38.90 -4.77
CA GLU A 652 5.54 38.07 -4.81
C GLU A 652 5.61 37.01 -5.90
N GLU A 653 6.06 37.34 -7.10
CA GLU A 653 6.27 36.35 -8.18
C GLU A 653 7.34 35.32 -7.79
N CYS A 654 8.39 35.75 -7.07
CA CYS A 654 9.39 34.84 -6.52
C CYS A 654 8.79 33.88 -5.47
N ARG A 655 7.97 34.41 -4.55
CA ARG A 655 7.26 33.59 -3.55
C ARG A 655 6.32 32.59 -4.21
N ASP A 656 5.56 33.03 -5.20
CA ASP A 656 4.62 32.18 -5.93
C ASP A 656 5.32 31.04 -6.67
N ALA A 657 6.41 31.33 -7.39
CA ALA A 657 7.23 30.28 -8.01
C ALA A 657 7.79 29.27 -6.98
N ALA A 658 8.22 29.75 -5.82
CA ALA A 658 8.71 28.89 -4.73
C ALA A 658 7.60 27.98 -4.16
N ARG A 659 6.37 28.50 -3.99
CA ARG A 659 5.21 27.71 -3.53
C ARG A 659 4.83 26.61 -4.51
N HIS A 660 4.89 26.91 -5.81
CA HIS A 660 4.67 25.91 -6.86
C HIS A 660 5.74 24.80 -6.84
N ILE A 661 7.02 25.14 -6.63
CA ILE A 661 8.08 24.13 -6.48
C ILE A 661 7.82 23.22 -5.28
N ALA A 662 7.55 23.80 -4.10
CA ALA A 662 7.31 23.01 -2.89
C ALA A 662 6.06 22.12 -3.03
N GLY A 663 4.99 22.67 -3.61
CA GLY A 663 3.76 21.96 -3.90
C GLY A 663 3.95 20.77 -4.84
N PHE A 664 4.62 21.01 -5.98
CA PHE A 664 4.89 19.97 -6.95
C PHE A 664 5.84 18.91 -6.41
N GLN A 665 6.89 19.29 -5.68
CA GLN A 665 7.82 18.33 -5.08
C GLN A 665 7.10 17.39 -4.10
N LYS A 666 6.28 17.96 -3.19
CA LYS A 666 5.48 17.16 -2.26
C LYS A 666 4.56 16.19 -3.02
N TYR A 667 3.87 16.68 -4.04
CA TYR A 667 3.00 15.84 -4.87
C TYR A 667 3.77 14.73 -5.60
N ALA A 668 4.92 15.04 -6.20
CA ALA A 668 5.76 14.07 -6.90
C ALA A 668 6.26 12.99 -5.96
N ASP A 669 6.73 13.38 -4.76
CA ASP A 669 7.19 12.43 -3.74
C ASP A 669 6.06 11.53 -3.23
N GLU A 670 4.87 12.09 -3.00
CA GLU A 670 3.66 11.34 -2.65
C GLU A 670 3.20 10.38 -3.75
N LYS A 671 3.50 10.68 -5.02
CA LYS A 671 3.01 9.94 -6.19
C LYS A 671 4.10 9.15 -6.90
N ARG A 672 5.29 8.98 -6.32
CA ARG A 672 6.37 8.20 -6.95
C ARG A 672 5.93 6.77 -7.26
N PHE A 673 5.34 6.13 -6.25
CA PHE A 673 4.68 4.85 -6.39
C PHE A 673 3.29 4.93 -5.76
N LEU A 674 2.38 4.06 -6.17
CA LEU A 674 1.05 3.89 -5.63
C LEU A 674 1.02 2.57 -4.86
N VAL A 675 0.19 2.50 -3.82
CA VAL A 675 -0.02 1.25 -3.08
C VAL A 675 -1.49 1.09 -2.73
N TRP A 676 -2.05 -0.09 -2.94
CA TRP A 676 -3.41 -0.45 -2.52
C TRP A 676 -3.53 -1.96 -2.31
N GLN A 677 -4.55 -2.39 -1.60
CA GLN A 677 -4.84 -3.82 -1.39
C GLN A 677 -5.65 -4.40 -2.54
N THR A 678 -5.41 -5.67 -2.86
CA THR A 678 -6.11 -6.46 -3.88
C THR A 678 -6.38 -7.86 -3.31
N SER A 679 -7.30 -8.62 -3.92
CA SER A 679 -7.50 -10.03 -3.58
C SER A 679 -6.25 -10.84 -3.93
N PRO A 680 -5.74 -11.71 -3.04
CA PRO A 680 -4.68 -12.66 -3.39
C PRO A 680 -5.13 -13.72 -4.42
N TRP A 681 -6.45 -13.91 -4.58
CA TRP A 681 -7.04 -15.04 -5.32
C TRP A 681 -7.55 -14.68 -6.71
N GLU A 682 -7.22 -13.48 -7.18
CA GLU A 682 -7.42 -13.08 -8.57
C GLU A 682 -6.13 -13.21 -9.37
N TYR A 683 -6.27 -13.33 -10.69
CA TYR A 683 -5.16 -13.14 -11.60
C TYR A 683 -4.92 -11.65 -11.77
N GLY A 684 -3.68 -11.21 -11.49
CA GLY A 684 -3.30 -9.81 -11.60
C GLY A 684 -3.07 -9.35 -13.03
N SER A 685 -2.72 -8.07 -13.17
CA SER A 685 -2.19 -7.49 -14.41
C SER A 685 -0.93 -6.67 -14.12
N PRO A 686 0.12 -6.73 -14.95
CA PRO A 686 1.29 -5.88 -14.82
C PRO A 686 0.98 -4.40 -15.11
N ALA A 687 -0.21 -4.09 -15.63
CA ALA A 687 -0.73 -2.74 -15.86
C ALA A 687 -1.96 -2.45 -14.97
N ALA A 688 -2.09 -3.13 -13.83
CA ALA A 688 -3.20 -2.91 -12.92
C ALA A 688 -3.27 -1.44 -12.48
N LEU A 689 -4.47 -0.86 -12.62
CA LEU A 689 -4.76 0.51 -12.25
C LEU A 689 -5.23 0.57 -10.78
N PRO A 690 -4.93 1.67 -10.06
CA PRO A 690 -5.44 1.86 -8.71
C PRO A 690 -6.96 2.03 -8.73
N PRO A 691 -7.66 1.88 -7.59
CA PRO A 691 -9.07 2.22 -7.47
C PRO A 691 -9.34 3.66 -7.93
N VAL A 692 -10.49 3.93 -8.56
CA VAL A 692 -10.82 5.25 -9.12
C VAL A 692 -10.72 6.36 -8.08
N ARG A 693 -11.10 6.07 -6.82
CA ARG A 693 -11.02 6.99 -5.68
C ARG A 693 -9.75 6.80 -4.84
N TRP A 694 -8.66 6.30 -5.44
CA TRP A 694 -7.41 6.10 -4.73
C TRP A 694 -6.94 7.39 -4.07
N ASN A 695 -6.66 7.30 -2.78
CA ASN A 695 -6.21 8.41 -1.96
C ASN A 695 -4.93 8.03 -1.25
N ALA A 696 -3.87 8.81 -1.42
CA ALA A 696 -2.60 8.61 -0.73
C ALA A 696 -2.74 8.77 0.79
N ASP A 697 -3.69 9.60 1.23
CA ASP A 697 -3.95 9.89 2.64
C ASP A 697 -4.92 8.88 3.29
N ALA A 698 -5.57 8.02 2.50
CA ALA A 698 -6.36 6.94 3.07
C ALA A 698 -5.38 5.94 3.72
N PRO A 699 -5.46 5.72 5.05
CA PRO A 699 -4.49 4.89 5.73
C PRO A 699 -4.66 3.43 5.29
N LEU A 700 -3.76 2.94 4.44
CA LEU A 700 -3.60 1.52 4.20
C LEU A 700 -3.11 0.88 5.51
N ARG A 701 -3.94 0.02 6.09
CA ARG A 701 -3.65 -0.72 7.31
C ARG A 701 -3.87 -2.20 7.04
N LEU A 702 -2.96 -3.04 7.50
CA LEU A 702 -3.15 -4.49 7.46
C LEU A 702 -3.69 -4.95 8.81
N ASP A 703 -4.73 -5.78 8.80
CA ASP A 703 -5.27 -6.44 9.98
C ASP A 703 -5.25 -7.94 9.76
N PHE A 704 -4.42 -8.64 10.53
CA PHE A 704 -4.36 -10.10 10.56
C PHE A 704 -5.08 -10.59 11.82
N ARG A 705 -6.00 -11.54 11.66
CA ARG A 705 -6.73 -12.17 12.75
C ARG A 705 -6.84 -13.66 12.48
N GLN A 706 -6.04 -14.44 13.19
CA GLN A 706 -5.84 -15.85 12.88
C GLN A 706 -5.58 -16.67 14.14
N ALA A 707 -5.72 -17.99 14.03
CA ALA A 707 -5.31 -18.94 15.05
C ALA A 707 -3.78 -19.03 15.12
N GLY A 708 -3.26 -19.68 16.16
CA GLY A 708 -1.88 -20.15 16.14
C GLY A 708 -1.68 -21.25 15.09
N ASN A 709 -0.47 -21.38 14.54
CA ASN A 709 -0.15 -22.36 13.48
C ASN A 709 -0.98 -22.17 12.19
N GLU A 710 -1.14 -20.93 11.76
CA GLU A 710 -1.85 -20.51 10.54
C GLU A 710 -1.02 -19.50 9.74
N ARG A 711 -1.29 -19.40 8.44
CA ARG A 711 -0.67 -18.41 7.54
C ARG A 711 -1.70 -17.58 6.79
N GLU A 712 -2.04 -16.42 7.33
CA GLU A 712 -2.92 -15.45 6.66
C GLU A 712 -2.12 -14.53 5.73
N ALA A 713 -2.63 -14.34 4.50
CA ALA A 713 -1.99 -13.56 3.46
C ALA A 713 -2.81 -12.32 3.06
N VAL A 714 -2.13 -11.19 2.89
CA VAL A 714 -2.68 -9.99 2.23
C VAL A 714 -1.85 -9.68 0.99
N CYS A 715 -2.53 -9.38 -0.11
CA CYS A 715 -1.86 -8.95 -1.34
C CYS A 715 -2.00 -7.44 -1.54
N LEU A 716 -0.88 -6.78 -1.81
CA LEU A 716 -0.78 -5.38 -2.17
C LEU A 716 -0.40 -5.25 -3.64
N ILE A 717 -0.88 -4.22 -4.32
CA ILE A 717 -0.28 -3.77 -5.58
C ILE A 717 0.61 -2.58 -5.26
N VAL A 718 1.85 -2.63 -5.74
CA VAL A 718 2.81 -1.53 -5.71
C VAL A 718 3.07 -1.12 -7.16
N SER A 719 2.68 0.10 -7.54
CA SER A 719 2.72 0.56 -8.94
C SER A 719 3.55 1.82 -9.09
N GLY A 720 4.43 1.90 -10.08
CA GLY A 720 5.21 3.11 -10.35
C GLY A 720 4.39 4.17 -11.07
N LEU A 721 4.46 5.43 -10.65
CA LEU A 721 3.84 6.55 -11.34
C LEU A 721 4.86 7.67 -11.60
N LEU A 722 5.15 8.52 -10.61
CA LEU A 722 6.20 9.56 -10.71
C LEU A 722 7.56 9.05 -10.19
N CYS A 723 7.95 7.83 -10.59
CA CYS A 723 9.15 7.14 -10.08
C CYS A 723 10.43 7.39 -10.90
N GLY A 724 10.38 8.22 -11.95
CA GLY A 724 11.45 8.29 -12.95
C GLY A 724 11.46 7.04 -13.83
N ASN A 725 12.63 6.62 -14.32
CA ASN A 725 12.70 5.42 -15.18
C ASN A 725 12.38 4.13 -14.41
N ALA A 726 12.81 4.05 -13.15
CA ALA A 726 12.52 2.96 -12.23
C ALA A 726 12.81 3.38 -10.78
N LEU A 727 12.16 2.71 -9.83
CA LEU A 727 12.37 2.87 -8.41
C LEU A 727 12.46 1.50 -7.72
N ASP A 728 13.59 1.28 -7.05
CA ASP A 728 13.78 0.14 -6.17
C ASP A 728 13.28 0.47 -4.77
N LEU A 729 12.30 -0.29 -4.31
CA LEU A 729 11.76 -0.23 -2.97
C LEU A 729 12.20 -1.46 -2.17
N ARG A 730 12.15 -1.34 -0.85
CA ARG A 730 12.35 -2.41 0.10
C ARG A 730 11.17 -2.47 1.05
N ALA A 731 10.54 -3.64 1.16
CA ALA A 731 9.53 -3.91 2.18
C ALA A 731 10.19 -4.44 3.46
N VAL A 732 10.13 -3.66 4.53
CA VAL A 732 10.82 -3.98 5.80
C VAL A 732 9.80 -4.15 6.92
N PRO A 733 9.41 -5.39 7.26
CA PRO A 733 8.65 -5.67 8.46
C PRO A 733 9.44 -5.31 9.73
N ARG A 734 8.75 -4.75 10.72
CA ARG A 734 9.33 -4.45 12.03
C ARG A 734 9.03 -5.56 13.03
N SER A 735 10.05 -5.92 13.81
CA SER A 735 9.91 -6.82 14.96
C SER A 735 9.07 -6.16 16.04
N VAL A 736 8.31 -6.96 16.78
CA VAL A 736 7.51 -6.50 17.93
C VAL A 736 8.25 -6.85 19.21
N GLN A 737 8.40 -5.87 20.11
CA GLN A 737 8.85 -6.10 21.48
C GLN A 737 7.90 -5.40 22.44
N LYS A 738 7.05 -6.15 23.12
CA LYS A 738 6.05 -5.60 24.05
C LYS A 738 5.79 -6.58 25.19
N ASN A 739 5.81 -6.09 26.43
CA ASN A 739 5.51 -6.88 27.63
C ASN A 739 6.32 -8.19 27.74
N GLY A 740 7.59 -8.18 27.31
CA GLY A 740 8.46 -9.36 27.31
C GLY A 740 8.22 -10.36 26.16
N VAL A 741 7.23 -10.12 25.30
CA VAL A 741 6.99 -10.91 24.08
C VAL A 741 7.78 -10.30 22.93
N PHE A 742 8.57 -11.14 22.26
CA PHE A 742 9.30 -10.79 21.04
C PHE A 742 8.71 -11.54 19.85
N ILE A 743 8.21 -10.81 18.86
CA ILE A 743 7.86 -11.36 17.54
C ILE A 743 8.93 -10.90 16.57
N SER A 744 9.68 -11.87 16.07
CA SER A 744 10.70 -11.62 15.07
C SER A 744 10.06 -11.17 13.75
N ARG A 745 10.80 -10.38 12.97
CA ARG A 745 10.30 -9.81 11.71
C ARG A 745 10.11 -10.86 10.61
N ASP A 746 10.75 -12.02 10.75
CA ASP A 746 10.64 -13.16 9.83
C ASP A 746 9.26 -13.85 9.90
N LYS A 747 8.46 -13.56 10.93
CA LYS A 747 7.03 -13.95 11.01
C LYS A 747 6.14 -13.20 10.02
N PHE A 748 6.63 -12.10 9.46
CA PHE A 748 6.00 -11.39 8.35
C PHE A 748 6.80 -11.68 7.08
N GLU A 749 6.36 -12.67 6.33
CA GLU A 749 6.98 -13.07 5.08
C GLU A 749 6.54 -12.12 3.96
N VAL A 750 7.48 -11.77 3.07
CA VAL A 750 7.21 -10.90 1.93
C VAL A 750 7.54 -11.64 0.66
N TYR A 751 6.59 -11.69 -0.27
CA TYR A 751 6.77 -12.30 -1.58
C TYR A 751 6.42 -11.32 -2.70
N THR A 752 7.16 -11.36 -3.80
CA THR A 752 6.71 -10.81 -5.08
C THR A 752 6.01 -11.90 -5.86
N GLU A 753 4.85 -11.57 -6.41
CA GLU A 753 4.10 -12.46 -7.29
C GLU A 753 4.50 -12.13 -8.73
N GLU A 754 5.28 -13.02 -9.33
CA GLU A 754 5.82 -12.82 -10.67
C GLU A 754 4.77 -13.09 -11.74
N PHE A 755 4.84 -12.30 -12.81
CA PHE A 755 4.02 -12.48 -13.99
C PHE A 755 4.72 -13.40 -14.98
N THR A 756 4.05 -14.48 -15.37
CA THR A 756 4.48 -15.41 -16.42
C THR A 756 3.61 -15.24 -17.66
N ALA A 757 4.14 -15.57 -18.84
CA ALA A 757 3.42 -15.44 -20.11
C ALA A 757 3.22 -16.82 -20.75
N ASP A 758 1.99 -17.13 -21.19
CA ASP A 758 1.63 -18.33 -21.95
C ASP A 758 0.82 -17.95 -23.19
N ALA A 759 1.36 -18.28 -24.36
CA ALA A 759 0.77 -17.99 -25.66
C ALA A 759 0.32 -16.51 -25.82
N GLY A 760 1.06 -15.58 -25.21
CA GLY A 760 0.78 -14.14 -25.22
C GLY A 760 -0.18 -13.65 -24.13
N ASN A 761 -0.74 -14.53 -23.30
CA ASN A 761 -1.53 -14.16 -22.12
C ASN A 761 -0.63 -14.06 -20.89
N VAL A 762 -0.74 -12.97 -20.14
CA VAL A 762 0.02 -12.77 -18.90
C VAL A 762 -0.83 -13.19 -17.70
N TYR A 763 -0.27 -14.04 -16.86
CA TYR A 763 -0.87 -14.49 -15.60
C TYR A 763 0.20 -14.50 -14.53
N SER A 764 -0.19 -14.82 -13.30
CA SER A 764 0.64 -14.62 -12.13
C SER A 764 0.46 -15.78 -11.18
N ALA A 765 1.55 -16.46 -10.85
CA ALA A 765 1.51 -17.72 -10.09
C ALA A 765 2.66 -17.89 -9.08
N PRO A 766 3.94 -17.72 -9.46
CA PRO A 766 5.06 -17.96 -8.55
C PRO A 766 5.16 -16.86 -7.48
N LEU A 767 5.38 -17.26 -6.23
CA LEU A 767 5.61 -16.34 -5.11
C LEU A 767 7.09 -16.40 -4.70
N ILE A 768 7.83 -15.36 -5.08
CA ILE A 768 9.28 -15.29 -4.95
C ILE A 768 9.66 -14.49 -3.72
N ARG A 769 10.59 -15.06 -2.94
CA ARG A 769 11.23 -14.36 -1.83
C ARG A 769 12.59 -13.87 -2.28
N THR A 770 12.77 -12.57 -2.39
CA THR A 770 14.06 -11.96 -2.71
C THR A 770 14.80 -11.62 -1.43
N ASP A 771 16.11 -11.88 -1.39
CA ASP A 771 16.94 -11.45 -0.27
C ASP A 771 16.87 -9.94 -0.11
N GLY A 772 16.44 -9.51 1.06
CA GLY A 772 16.21 -8.10 1.35
C GLY A 772 14.80 -7.59 1.07
N ASN A 773 13.91 -8.35 0.44
CA ASN A 773 12.53 -7.95 0.09
C ASN A 773 12.48 -6.73 -0.86
N TYR A 774 13.22 -6.81 -1.97
CA TYR A 774 13.22 -5.75 -2.98
C TYR A 774 11.96 -5.80 -3.85
N ILE A 775 11.44 -4.62 -4.20
CA ILE A 775 10.30 -4.44 -5.09
C ILE A 775 10.71 -3.41 -6.14
N HIS A 776 10.79 -3.83 -7.39
CA HIS A 776 11.18 -2.98 -8.50
C HIS A 776 9.94 -2.46 -9.22
N VAL A 777 9.78 -1.14 -9.35
CA VAL A 777 8.65 -0.56 -10.08
C VAL A 777 9.11 0.45 -11.14
N ALA A 778 8.41 0.47 -12.26
CA ALA A 778 8.57 1.43 -13.35
C ALA A 778 7.23 2.13 -13.63
N PRO A 779 7.21 3.29 -14.32
CA PRO A 779 5.98 4.00 -14.63
C PRO A 779 4.96 3.10 -15.34
N GLY A 780 3.73 3.03 -14.81
CA GLY A 780 2.64 2.22 -15.35
C GLY A 780 2.79 0.72 -15.16
N LYS A 781 3.84 0.27 -14.47
CA LYS A 781 4.04 -1.13 -14.11
C LYS A 781 3.66 -1.36 -12.66
N SER A 782 2.94 -2.45 -12.44
CA SER A 782 2.40 -2.87 -11.16
C SER A 782 3.00 -4.20 -10.75
N VAL A 783 3.50 -4.28 -9.52
CA VAL A 783 4.00 -5.50 -8.88
C VAL A 783 3.03 -5.91 -7.79
N ARG A 784 2.72 -7.20 -7.72
CA ARG A 784 1.90 -7.78 -6.66
C ARG A 784 2.80 -8.28 -5.55
N VAL A 785 2.56 -7.80 -4.33
CA VAL A 785 3.40 -8.03 -3.16
C VAL A 785 2.54 -8.66 -2.07
N TRP A 786 2.88 -9.89 -1.70
CA TRP A 786 2.19 -10.62 -0.65
C TRP A 786 2.90 -10.37 0.68
N ILE A 787 2.11 -10.02 1.69
CA ILE A 787 2.51 -10.00 3.08
C ILE A 787 1.80 -11.14 3.78
N VAL A 788 2.55 -12.10 4.30
CA VAL A 788 2.01 -13.28 4.98
C VAL A 788 2.42 -13.23 6.45
N PHE A 789 1.47 -13.35 7.36
CA PHE A 789 1.74 -13.49 8.78
C PHE A 789 1.70 -14.96 9.16
N ASP A 790 2.85 -15.55 9.52
CA ASP A 790 2.94 -16.93 10.02
C ASP A 790 2.83 -16.93 11.55
N SER A 791 1.71 -17.38 12.09
CA SER A 791 1.48 -17.41 13.55
C SER A 791 2.08 -18.63 14.24
N ARG A 792 2.74 -19.55 13.53
CA ARG A 792 3.33 -20.75 14.15
C ARG A 792 4.34 -20.35 15.22
N GLY A 793 4.11 -20.80 16.46
CA GLY A 793 4.95 -20.49 17.61
C GLY A 793 4.82 -19.04 18.12
N VAL A 794 3.86 -18.26 17.63
CA VAL A 794 3.54 -16.93 18.18
C VAL A 794 2.50 -17.09 19.29
N PRO A 795 2.73 -16.54 20.50
CA PRO A 795 1.75 -16.62 21.58
C PRO A 795 0.43 -15.90 21.23
N PRO A 796 -0.71 -16.35 21.77
CA PRO A 796 -1.98 -15.61 21.66
C PRO A 796 -1.85 -14.17 22.16
N GLY A 797 -2.47 -13.23 21.46
CA GLY A 797 -2.42 -11.81 21.81
C GLY A 797 -2.63 -10.88 20.62
N ARG A 798 -2.71 -9.58 20.91
CA ARG A 798 -2.78 -8.51 19.91
C ARG A 798 -1.48 -7.73 19.87
N TYR A 799 -0.91 -7.63 18.68
CA TYR A 799 0.38 -7.02 18.40
C TYR A 799 0.19 -5.90 17.38
N GLU A 800 0.80 -4.75 17.63
CA GLU A 800 0.81 -3.62 16.68
C GLU A 800 2.25 -3.44 16.19
N THR A 801 2.41 -3.34 14.88
CA THR A 801 3.69 -3.14 14.21
C THR A 801 3.50 -2.34 12.92
N GLU A 802 4.54 -2.25 12.09
CA GLU A 802 4.48 -1.61 10.78
C GLU A 802 5.32 -2.39 9.75
N ILE A 803 4.93 -2.25 8.48
CA ILE A 803 5.78 -2.58 7.33
C ILE A 803 6.20 -1.27 6.68
N LEU A 804 7.52 -1.07 6.59
CA LEU A 804 8.10 0.10 5.96
C LEU A 804 8.40 -0.20 4.49
N LEU A 805 7.70 0.46 3.57
CA LEU A 805 8.08 0.53 2.16
C LEU A 805 9.01 1.73 1.98
N LYS A 806 10.31 1.47 1.82
CA LYS A 806 11.31 2.53 1.67
C LYS A 806 12.10 2.40 0.36
N PRO A 807 12.52 3.50 -0.26
CA PRO A 807 13.51 3.45 -1.34
C PRO A 807 14.78 2.72 -0.90
N ALA A 808 15.33 1.90 -1.79
CA ALA A 808 16.56 1.15 -1.53
C ALA A 808 17.80 2.06 -1.55
N TYR A 809 17.86 2.97 -2.52
CA TYR A 809 19.04 3.79 -2.80
C TYR A 809 18.74 5.30 -2.83
N ASP A 810 17.52 5.69 -3.19
CA ASP A 810 17.14 7.11 -3.25
C ASP A 810 16.65 7.62 -1.89
N VAL A 811 17.60 8.12 -1.09
CA VAL A 811 17.32 8.69 0.24
C VAL A 811 16.47 9.97 0.20
N SER A 812 16.28 10.58 -0.98
CA SER A 812 15.41 11.76 -1.13
C SER A 812 13.93 11.39 -1.21
N ALA A 813 13.61 10.15 -1.59
CA ALA A 813 12.22 9.71 -1.69
C ALA A 813 11.66 9.31 -0.31
N ALA A 814 10.41 9.73 -0.04
CA ALA A 814 9.75 9.43 1.20
C ALA A 814 9.46 7.93 1.36
N SER A 815 9.61 7.42 2.58
CA SER A 815 9.16 6.06 2.93
C SER A 815 7.69 6.05 3.32
N ARG A 816 6.97 4.98 3.00
CA ARG A 816 5.60 4.75 3.48
C ARG A 816 5.58 3.73 4.61
N ARG A 817 4.91 4.07 5.70
CA ARG A 817 4.65 3.19 6.82
C ARG A 817 3.25 2.63 6.67
N ILE A 818 3.13 1.31 6.64
CA ILE A 818 1.85 0.61 6.62
C ILE A 818 1.65 0.03 8.02
N PRO A 819 0.75 0.59 8.84
CA PRO A 819 0.43 0.02 10.15
C PRO A 819 -0.11 -1.41 10.00
N VAL A 820 0.31 -2.29 10.90
CA VAL A 820 -0.12 -3.68 10.95
C VAL A 820 -0.64 -4.00 12.35
N SER A 821 -1.87 -4.51 12.40
CA SER A 821 -2.44 -5.17 13.58
C SER A 821 -2.43 -6.65 13.35
N ALA A 822 -1.84 -7.41 14.27
CA ALA A 822 -1.75 -8.86 14.21
C ALA A 822 -2.34 -9.44 15.49
N THR A 823 -3.46 -10.16 15.35
CA THR A 823 -4.14 -10.85 16.44
C THR A 823 -4.00 -12.35 16.25
N VAL A 824 -3.41 -13.01 17.25
CA VAL A 824 -3.40 -14.47 17.38
C VAL A 824 -4.43 -14.86 18.44
N TRP A 825 -5.44 -15.64 18.06
CA TRP A 825 -6.51 -16.08 18.96
C TRP A 825 -6.01 -17.07 20.02
N ASN A 826 -6.84 -17.32 21.05
CA ASN A 826 -6.50 -18.21 22.17
C ASN A 826 -6.65 -19.71 21.85
N PHE A 827 -6.41 -20.08 20.58
CA PHE A 827 -6.35 -21.46 20.12
C PHE A 827 -5.40 -21.55 18.92
N ALA A 828 -4.95 -22.77 18.61
CA ALA A 828 -4.12 -23.06 17.46
C ALA A 828 -4.77 -24.13 16.58
N LEU A 829 -4.50 -24.10 15.28
CA LEU A 829 -4.79 -25.19 14.36
C LEU A 829 -3.87 -26.39 14.68
N PRO A 830 -4.35 -27.63 14.48
CA PRO A 830 -3.62 -28.84 14.84
C PRO A 830 -2.29 -28.97 14.08
N GLU A 831 -1.37 -29.77 14.62
CA GLU A 831 -0.15 -30.16 13.91
C GLU A 831 -0.50 -30.98 12.66
N THR A 832 0.28 -30.86 11.57
CA THR A 832 -0.05 -31.41 10.23
C THR A 832 -0.55 -32.87 10.24
N HIS A 833 0.07 -33.74 11.04
CA HIS A 833 -0.31 -35.16 11.17
C HIS A 833 -1.68 -35.42 11.84
N GLU A 834 -2.27 -34.42 12.48
CA GLU A 834 -3.57 -34.47 13.16
C GLU A 834 -4.70 -33.79 12.37
N TRP A 835 -4.45 -33.44 11.11
CA TRP A 835 -5.41 -32.67 10.32
C TRP A 835 -6.69 -33.49 10.04
N PRO A 836 -7.87 -32.84 10.11
CA PRO A 836 -9.16 -33.52 9.94
C PRO A 836 -9.38 -34.04 8.51
N LEU A 837 -8.62 -33.54 7.54
CA LEU A 837 -8.65 -33.97 6.16
C LEU A 837 -7.21 -34.21 5.69
N GLN A 838 -6.96 -35.40 5.15
CA GLN A 838 -5.64 -35.76 4.66
C GLN A 838 -5.43 -35.22 3.24
N SER A 839 -4.19 -35.05 2.80
CA SER A 839 -3.89 -34.42 1.52
C SER A 839 -2.57 -34.89 0.93
N PHE A 840 -2.52 -35.02 -0.41
CA PHE A 840 -1.28 -35.25 -1.14
C PHE A 840 -1.34 -34.65 -2.56
N MET A 841 -0.18 -34.49 -3.18
CA MET A 841 -0.05 -34.11 -4.58
C MET A 841 0.79 -35.16 -5.30
N TRP A 842 0.51 -35.44 -6.57
CA TRP A 842 1.42 -36.25 -7.37
C TRP A 842 2.76 -35.50 -7.44
N GLY A 843 3.86 -36.22 -7.26
CA GLY A 843 5.18 -35.60 -7.30
C GLY A 843 5.68 -35.43 -8.74
N PRO A 844 6.92 -34.95 -8.90
CA PRO A 844 7.44 -34.52 -10.19
C PRO A 844 7.31 -35.59 -11.26
N ASN A 845 6.76 -35.22 -12.42
CA ASN A 845 6.90 -36.05 -13.59
C ASN A 845 8.36 -35.98 -14.07
N MET A 846 9.06 -37.11 -14.09
CA MET A 846 10.13 -37.35 -15.07
C MET A 846 11.52 -36.71 -14.83
N CYS A 847 11.92 -36.25 -13.63
CA CYS A 847 13.21 -35.55 -13.42
C CYS A 847 13.87 -35.74 -12.02
N ASN A 848 15.18 -35.44 -11.90
CA ASN A 848 15.97 -35.53 -10.67
C ASN A 848 15.83 -34.25 -9.83
N TYR A 849 14.77 -34.19 -9.02
CA TYR A 849 14.59 -33.07 -8.11
C TYR A 849 14.71 -33.46 -6.64
N ASP A 850 14.92 -32.47 -5.79
CA ASP A 850 15.03 -32.62 -4.34
C ASP A 850 13.64 -32.89 -3.72
N GLU A 851 13.23 -34.17 -3.73
CA GLU A 851 11.98 -34.63 -3.12
C GLU A 851 11.91 -34.28 -1.62
N ALA A 852 13.06 -34.21 -0.92
CA ALA A 852 13.09 -33.84 0.49
C ALA A 852 12.79 -32.33 0.69
N ALA A 853 13.31 -31.46 -0.18
CA ALA A 853 12.94 -30.05 -0.20
C ALA A 853 11.46 -29.84 -0.53
N LEU A 854 10.92 -30.58 -1.50
CA LEU A 854 9.49 -30.54 -1.82
C LEU A 854 8.65 -30.98 -0.62
N LEU A 855 9.05 -32.07 0.04
CA LEU A 855 8.39 -32.57 1.25
C LEU A 855 8.36 -31.51 2.36
N ARG A 856 9.49 -30.84 2.63
CA ARG A 856 9.57 -29.74 3.61
C ARG A 856 8.65 -28.58 3.26
N LEU A 857 8.60 -28.20 1.98
CA LEU A 857 7.74 -27.12 1.51
C LEU A 857 6.26 -27.48 1.70
N VAL A 858 5.81 -28.60 1.15
CA VAL A 858 4.38 -28.96 1.20
C VAL A 858 3.90 -29.23 2.64
N HIS A 859 4.77 -29.74 3.51
CA HIS A 859 4.49 -29.85 4.95
C HIS A 859 4.24 -28.49 5.62
N ALA A 860 5.05 -27.48 5.25
CA ALA A 860 4.87 -26.12 5.77
C ALA A 860 3.52 -25.51 5.35
N PHE A 861 2.89 -26.08 4.30
CA PHE A 861 1.56 -25.76 3.78
C PHE A 861 0.50 -26.81 4.16
N HIS A 862 0.75 -27.57 5.23
CA HIS A 862 -0.20 -28.51 5.84
C HIS A 862 -0.62 -29.69 4.96
N MET A 863 0.20 -30.03 3.96
CA MET A 863 0.04 -31.29 3.24
C MET A 863 0.43 -32.46 4.14
N THR A 864 -0.41 -33.48 4.23
CA THR A 864 -0.20 -34.58 5.20
C THR A 864 0.63 -35.73 4.64
N HIS A 865 0.65 -35.89 3.31
CA HIS A 865 1.43 -36.91 2.63
C HIS A 865 2.39 -36.30 1.59
N GLY A 866 3.59 -36.87 1.53
CA GLY A 866 4.51 -36.70 0.42
C GLY A 866 4.25 -37.69 -0.71
N TRP A 867 5.00 -37.55 -1.80
CA TRP A 867 5.02 -38.49 -2.89
C TRP A 867 6.46 -38.71 -3.33
N THR A 868 6.82 -39.95 -3.66
CA THR A 868 8.18 -40.30 -4.07
C THR A 868 8.18 -41.25 -5.26
N GLN A 869 9.08 -41.02 -6.23
CA GLN A 869 9.13 -41.82 -7.45
C GLN A 869 9.63 -43.25 -7.21
N GLY A 870 8.93 -44.23 -7.76
CA GLY A 870 9.29 -45.64 -7.66
C GLY A 870 10.64 -46.01 -8.30
N PHE A 871 11.12 -45.25 -9.30
CA PHE A 871 12.39 -45.58 -9.98
C PHE A 871 13.61 -45.46 -9.06
N HIS A 872 13.57 -44.52 -8.10
CA HIS A 872 14.65 -44.31 -7.12
C HIS A 872 15.00 -45.60 -6.39
N TYR A 873 13.99 -46.44 -6.14
CA TYR A 873 14.08 -47.69 -5.40
C TYR A 873 14.18 -48.94 -6.27
N THR A 874 14.17 -48.79 -7.60
CA THR A 874 14.25 -49.94 -8.53
C THR A 874 15.50 -49.91 -9.38
N ARG A 875 15.79 -48.77 -10.00
CA ARG A 875 16.88 -48.59 -10.99
C ARG A 875 17.74 -47.35 -10.72
N GLY A 876 17.32 -46.49 -9.81
CA GLY A 876 18.05 -45.29 -9.37
C GLY A 876 17.50 -44.02 -10.02
N PHE A 877 18.19 -42.91 -9.79
CA PHE A 877 17.87 -41.61 -10.36
C PHE A 877 17.92 -41.63 -11.89
N ARG A 878 17.04 -40.84 -12.52
CA ARG A 878 17.00 -40.69 -13.98
C ARG A 878 18.21 -39.86 -14.41
N THR A 879 18.90 -40.24 -15.47
CA THR A 879 19.99 -39.43 -16.02
C THR A 879 19.51 -38.65 -17.23
N GLU A 880 20.32 -37.72 -17.74
CA GLU A 880 20.06 -37.06 -19.03
C GLU A 880 19.84 -38.07 -20.18
N THR A 881 20.50 -39.23 -20.11
CA THR A 881 20.37 -40.32 -21.09
C THR A 881 19.14 -41.21 -20.87
N GLY A 882 18.31 -40.91 -19.87
CA GLY A 882 17.12 -41.66 -19.50
C GLY A 882 17.30 -42.52 -18.24
N LEU A 883 16.40 -43.49 -18.07
CA LEU A 883 16.40 -44.40 -16.93
C LEU A 883 17.49 -45.46 -17.08
N ASN A 884 18.17 -45.80 -15.96
CA ASN A 884 19.11 -46.92 -15.93
C ASN A 884 18.43 -48.22 -16.37
N LYS A 885 19.11 -48.99 -17.22
CA LYS A 885 18.66 -50.33 -17.62
C LYS A 885 18.94 -51.32 -16.49
N LEU A 886 17.96 -52.19 -16.23
CA LEU A 886 18.14 -53.34 -15.35
C LEU A 886 18.73 -54.51 -16.15
N PRO A 887 19.56 -55.37 -15.53
CA PRO A 887 19.99 -56.62 -16.14
C PRO A 887 18.80 -57.51 -16.53
N GLU A 888 18.98 -58.36 -17.54
CA GLU A 888 17.95 -59.29 -17.98
C GLU A 888 17.51 -60.21 -16.82
N GLY A 889 16.20 -60.39 -16.65
CA GLY A 889 15.62 -61.17 -15.55
C GLY A 889 15.61 -60.49 -14.18
N VAL A 890 16.20 -59.30 -14.03
CA VAL A 890 16.20 -58.53 -12.77
C VAL A 890 15.08 -57.49 -12.78
N SER A 891 14.22 -57.54 -11.77
CA SER A 891 13.05 -56.66 -11.61
C SER A 891 13.39 -55.33 -10.89
N PHE A 892 14.41 -55.32 -10.03
CA PHE A 892 14.92 -54.15 -9.29
C PHE A 892 16.32 -54.42 -8.70
N ARG A 893 17.02 -53.38 -8.25
CA ARG A 893 18.28 -53.50 -7.51
C ARG A 893 18.05 -53.44 -5.99
N GLU A 894 18.43 -54.48 -5.25
CA GLU A 894 18.19 -54.56 -3.80
C GLU A 894 18.92 -53.48 -2.99
N ASP A 895 20.14 -53.09 -3.39
CA ASP A 895 20.91 -52.05 -2.71
C ASP A 895 20.14 -50.72 -2.66
N LEU A 896 19.49 -50.35 -3.77
CA LEU A 896 18.68 -49.13 -3.84
C LEU A 896 17.44 -49.19 -2.93
N VAL A 897 16.77 -50.34 -2.85
CA VAL A 897 15.63 -50.51 -1.93
C VAL A 897 16.06 -50.21 -0.49
N ARG A 898 17.31 -50.56 -0.13
CA ARG A 898 17.85 -50.40 1.22
C ARG A 898 18.44 -49.02 1.51
N THR A 899 18.94 -48.30 0.51
CA THR A 899 19.73 -47.07 0.75
C THR A 899 19.25 -45.83 0.01
N ALA A 900 18.50 -45.96 -1.08
CA ALA A 900 18.09 -44.81 -1.89
C ALA A 900 17.15 -43.87 -1.11
N ASN A 901 17.25 -42.57 -1.42
CA ASN A 901 16.39 -41.49 -0.90
C ASN A 901 16.30 -41.41 0.63
N GLN A 902 17.39 -41.69 1.34
CA GLN A 902 17.40 -41.71 2.81
C GLN A 902 16.97 -40.37 3.43
N GLU A 903 17.40 -39.23 2.88
CA GLU A 903 17.04 -37.90 3.39
C GLU A 903 15.52 -37.66 3.34
N PHE A 904 14.84 -38.12 2.29
CA PHE A 904 13.38 -38.02 2.18
C PHE A 904 12.71 -38.74 3.33
N PHE A 905 13.10 -39.98 3.62
CA PHE A 905 12.50 -40.77 4.70
C PHE A 905 12.84 -40.22 6.09
N ASP A 906 14.08 -39.80 6.33
CA ASP A 906 14.48 -39.16 7.60
C ASP A 906 13.67 -37.87 7.83
N THR A 907 13.45 -37.09 6.76
CA THR A 907 12.63 -35.88 6.78
C THR A 907 11.16 -36.22 7.04
N ALA A 908 10.59 -37.21 6.34
CA ALA A 908 9.21 -37.66 6.53
C ALA A 908 8.97 -38.13 7.96
N GLN A 909 9.88 -38.92 8.52
CA GLN A 909 9.80 -39.40 9.90
C GLN A 909 9.83 -38.22 10.90
N LYS A 910 10.77 -37.29 10.72
CA LYS A 910 10.92 -36.10 11.58
C LYS A 910 9.68 -35.21 11.55
N LEU A 911 9.06 -35.06 10.38
CA LEU A 911 7.85 -34.27 10.17
C LEU A 911 6.56 -35.07 10.47
N LYS A 912 6.66 -36.36 10.81
CA LYS A 912 5.53 -37.29 10.96
C LYS A 912 4.61 -37.34 9.73
N MET A 913 5.19 -37.21 8.54
CA MET A 913 4.47 -37.28 7.28
C MET A 913 4.33 -38.71 6.80
N LYS A 914 3.21 -38.96 6.13
CA LYS A 914 2.96 -40.17 5.35
C LYS A 914 3.42 -39.96 3.91
N PHE A 915 3.42 -41.00 3.07
CA PHE A 915 3.78 -40.82 1.66
C PHE A 915 3.26 -41.90 0.71
N VAL A 916 3.20 -41.56 -0.57
CA VAL A 916 2.84 -42.49 -1.66
C VAL A 916 4.08 -42.80 -2.50
N PHE A 917 4.38 -44.09 -2.67
CA PHE A 917 5.33 -44.57 -3.67
C PHE A 917 4.66 -44.59 -5.04
N GLY A 918 5.06 -43.67 -5.91
CA GLY A 918 4.41 -43.42 -7.18
C GLY A 918 5.07 -44.12 -8.37
N TRP A 919 4.24 -44.85 -9.12
CA TRP A 919 4.53 -45.48 -10.41
C TRP A 919 5.77 -46.39 -10.49
N ASN A 920 5.84 -47.21 -11.54
CA ASN A 920 7.03 -47.99 -11.91
C ASN A 920 7.59 -48.92 -10.82
N LEU A 921 6.75 -49.30 -9.85
CA LEU A 921 7.03 -50.34 -8.88
C LEU A 921 6.97 -51.72 -9.55
N PRO A 922 7.87 -52.66 -9.20
CA PRO A 922 7.91 -53.97 -9.83
C PRO A 922 6.74 -54.84 -9.36
N SER A 923 6.37 -55.86 -10.14
CA SER A 923 5.39 -56.87 -9.70
C SER A 923 6.00 -57.94 -8.78
N ASP A 924 7.30 -57.86 -8.52
CA ASP A 924 8.05 -58.77 -7.67
C ASP A 924 7.74 -58.50 -6.18
N ILE A 925 7.21 -59.52 -5.51
CA ILE A 925 6.81 -59.47 -4.10
C ILE A 925 8.00 -59.14 -3.19
N ARG A 926 9.20 -59.60 -3.56
CA ARG A 926 10.42 -59.39 -2.76
C ARG A 926 10.71 -57.91 -2.55
N TRP A 927 10.41 -57.07 -3.53
CA TRP A 927 10.58 -55.62 -3.43
C TRP A 927 9.76 -55.04 -2.27
N TYR A 928 8.49 -55.44 -2.15
CA TYR A 928 7.56 -54.94 -1.13
C TYR A 928 7.94 -55.44 0.27
N GLU A 929 8.43 -56.68 0.39
CA GLU A 929 8.97 -57.20 1.65
C GLU A 929 10.16 -56.37 2.13
N LEU A 930 11.14 -56.14 1.24
CA LEU A 930 12.36 -55.40 1.55
C LEU A 930 12.07 -53.93 1.88
N MET A 931 11.21 -53.29 1.11
CA MET A 931 10.84 -51.90 1.35
C MET A 931 10.07 -51.75 2.66
N SER A 932 9.10 -52.64 2.93
CA SER A 932 8.35 -52.59 4.18
C SER A 932 9.23 -52.87 5.39
N GLU A 933 10.13 -53.85 5.31
CA GLU A 933 11.13 -54.11 6.37
C GLU A 933 11.98 -52.86 6.65
N ARG A 934 12.37 -52.11 5.61
CA ARG A 934 13.11 -50.85 5.77
C ARG A 934 12.25 -49.80 6.46
N MET A 935 11.01 -49.60 6.01
CA MET A 935 10.09 -48.59 6.59
C MET A 935 9.81 -48.88 8.07
N GLU A 936 9.55 -50.15 8.42
CA GLU A 936 9.37 -50.60 9.81
C GLU A 936 10.62 -50.35 10.67
N LYS A 937 11.83 -50.65 10.14
CA LYS A 937 13.10 -50.34 10.82
C LYS A 937 13.32 -48.83 11.03
N MET A 938 12.78 -48.02 10.13
CA MET A 938 12.75 -46.57 10.25
C MET A 938 11.58 -46.05 11.10
N GLY A 939 10.80 -46.93 11.74
CA GLY A 939 9.73 -46.57 12.66
C GLY A 939 8.41 -46.16 12.02
N PHE A 940 8.25 -46.33 10.70
CA PHE A 940 6.96 -46.13 10.04
C PHE A 940 6.03 -47.32 10.29
N GLN A 941 4.73 -47.05 10.41
CA GLN A 941 3.70 -48.07 10.43
C GLN A 941 3.26 -48.40 9.00
N PRO A 942 2.68 -49.59 8.74
CA PRO A 942 2.22 -49.96 7.41
C PRO A 942 1.20 -48.99 6.79
N ARG A 943 0.48 -48.22 7.61
CA ARG A 943 -0.47 -47.17 7.17
C ARG A 943 0.17 -45.84 6.84
N ASP A 944 1.47 -45.66 7.11
CA ASP A 944 2.17 -44.41 6.85
C ASP A 944 2.69 -44.32 5.40
N TYR A 945 2.65 -45.43 4.66
CA TYR A 945 3.07 -45.46 3.26
C TYR A 945 2.11 -46.26 2.38
N VAL A 946 1.93 -45.81 1.13
CA VAL A 946 1.01 -46.41 0.16
C VAL A 946 1.75 -46.72 -1.14
N PHE A 947 1.47 -47.89 -1.74
CA PHE A 947 2.07 -48.31 -3.01
C PHE A 947 1.11 -48.11 -4.19
N LYS A 948 1.52 -47.32 -5.19
CA LYS A 948 0.80 -47.21 -6.48
C LYS A 948 1.27 -48.29 -7.44
N ALA A 949 0.71 -49.49 -7.32
CA ALA A 949 1.09 -50.68 -8.09
C ALA A 949 -0.11 -51.60 -8.42
N PHE A 950 0.14 -52.65 -9.21
CA PHE A 950 -0.81 -53.74 -9.53
C PHE A 950 -2.11 -53.38 -10.25
N ILE A 951 -2.31 -52.10 -10.58
CA ILE A 951 -3.31 -51.63 -11.53
C ILE A 951 -2.73 -50.43 -12.28
N ALA A 952 -3.20 -50.17 -13.50
CA ALA A 952 -2.79 -48.99 -14.25
C ALA A 952 -3.15 -47.71 -13.49
N ASP A 953 -2.41 -46.63 -13.73
CA ASP A 953 -2.91 -45.33 -13.33
C ASP A 953 -4.17 -44.98 -14.11
N GLU A 954 -5.07 -44.24 -13.47
CA GLU A 954 -6.35 -43.83 -14.07
C GLU A 954 -7.05 -45.00 -14.80
N PHE A 955 -7.31 -46.09 -14.07
CA PHE A 955 -7.63 -47.36 -14.70
C PHE A 955 -9.02 -47.35 -15.37
N VAL A 956 -9.13 -48.13 -16.45
CA VAL A 956 -10.40 -48.42 -17.13
C VAL A 956 -10.66 -49.92 -17.11
N LYS A 957 -11.84 -50.37 -17.55
CA LYS A 957 -12.29 -51.77 -17.40
C LYS A 957 -11.29 -52.80 -17.93
N LYS A 958 -10.65 -52.53 -19.08
CA LYS A 958 -9.65 -53.42 -19.69
C LYS A 958 -8.39 -53.66 -18.84
N HIS A 959 -8.10 -52.78 -17.88
CA HIS A 959 -6.93 -52.90 -17.02
C HIS A 959 -7.17 -53.83 -15.82
N ILE A 960 -8.42 -54.12 -15.47
CA ILE A 960 -8.77 -54.93 -14.30
C ILE A 960 -8.16 -56.34 -14.35
N PRO A 961 -8.23 -57.11 -15.47
CA PRO A 961 -7.67 -58.46 -15.50
C PRO A 961 -6.13 -58.47 -15.39
N LYS A 962 -5.46 -57.38 -15.78
CA LYS A 962 -3.99 -57.27 -15.73
C LYS A 962 -3.54 -57.33 -14.26
N ASN A 963 -2.64 -58.27 -13.94
CA ASN A 963 -2.11 -58.54 -12.60
C ASN A 963 -3.10 -59.13 -11.56
N ALA A 964 -4.23 -59.69 -11.97
CA ALA A 964 -5.18 -60.32 -11.04
C ALA A 964 -4.54 -61.43 -10.19
N GLU A 965 -3.73 -62.29 -10.80
CA GLU A 965 -3.00 -63.34 -10.07
C GLU A 965 -1.99 -62.76 -9.05
N SER A 966 -1.25 -61.71 -9.42
CA SER A 966 -0.30 -61.06 -8.51
C SER A 966 -1.01 -60.43 -7.30
N ARG A 967 -2.18 -59.80 -7.52
CA ARG A 967 -3.00 -59.26 -6.42
C ARG A 967 -3.45 -60.37 -5.48
N GLN A 968 -3.91 -61.50 -6.02
CA GLN A 968 -4.31 -62.65 -5.20
C GLN A 968 -3.13 -63.17 -4.37
N LYS A 969 -1.96 -63.36 -4.98
CA LYS A 969 -0.74 -63.79 -4.27
C LYS A 969 -0.39 -62.88 -3.10
N ILE A 970 -0.49 -61.55 -3.27
CA ILE A 970 -0.23 -60.59 -2.18
C ILE A 970 -1.30 -60.67 -1.08
N MET A 971 -2.59 -60.81 -1.43
CA MET A 971 -3.64 -61.00 -0.42
C MET A 971 -3.41 -62.26 0.41
N ASP A 972 -2.92 -63.33 -0.20
CA ASP A 972 -2.64 -64.60 0.47
C ASP A 972 -1.49 -64.48 1.51
N LEU A 973 -0.59 -63.50 1.35
CA LEU A 973 0.49 -63.22 2.32
C LEU A 973 -0.04 -62.60 3.63
N LYS A 974 -1.28 -62.06 3.64
CA LYS A 974 -1.91 -61.42 4.80
C LYS A 974 -1.04 -60.33 5.45
N LYS A 975 -0.30 -59.58 4.62
CA LYS A 975 0.45 -58.39 5.04
C LYS A 975 -0.47 -57.16 5.03
N ASP A 976 -0.29 -56.26 5.99
CA ASP A 976 -1.08 -55.02 6.09
C ASP A 976 -0.53 -53.92 5.16
N TRP A 977 -0.21 -54.27 3.91
CA TRP A 977 0.32 -53.32 2.93
C TRP A 977 -0.81 -52.58 2.23
N TRP A 978 -0.62 -51.27 2.06
CA TRP A 978 -1.64 -50.40 1.47
C TRP A 978 -1.33 -50.11 0.01
N PHE A 979 -2.31 -50.36 -0.85
CA PHE A 979 -2.21 -50.11 -2.30
C PHE A 979 -3.23 -49.08 -2.75
N GLN A 980 -2.83 -48.24 -3.71
CA GLN A 980 -3.66 -47.19 -4.28
C GLN A 980 -4.29 -47.57 -5.63
N ALA A 981 -5.57 -47.24 -5.80
CA ALA A 981 -6.27 -47.24 -7.08
C ALA A 981 -6.78 -45.84 -7.43
N VAL A 982 -6.66 -45.44 -8.71
CA VAL A 982 -7.18 -44.16 -9.23
C VAL A 982 -8.37 -44.44 -10.15
N TYR A 983 -9.56 -44.00 -9.76
CA TYR A 983 -10.82 -44.31 -10.44
C TYR A 983 -11.39 -43.10 -11.19
N LEU A 984 -11.60 -43.26 -12.49
CA LEU A 984 -12.06 -42.22 -13.40
C LEU A 984 -13.57 -42.17 -13.62
N SER A 985 -14.05 -41.05 -14.18
CA SER A 985 -15.45 -40.81 -14.55
C SER A 985 -15.86 -41.45 -15.88
N THR A 986 -14.91 -42.03 -16.62
CA THR A 986 -15.11 -42.64 -17.94
C THR A 986 -16.37 -43.51 -17.91
N PRO A 987 -17.39 -43.23 -18.73
CA PRO A 987 -18.63 -43.98 -18.68
C PRO A 987 -18.45 -45.39 -19.29
N PRO A 988 -19.28 -46.36 -18.89
CA PRO A 988 -19.35 -47.67 -19.56
C PRO A 988 -19.67 -47.53 -21.06
N PRO A 989 -19.23 -48.47 -21.91
CA PRO A 989 -18.60 -49.77 -21.59
C PRO A 989 -17.08 -49.73 -21.42
N THR A 990 -16.41 -48.61 -21.71
CA THR A 990 -14.95 -48.47 -21.61
C THR A 990 -14.51 -48.28 -20.16
N GLY A 991 -15.25 -47.49 -19.38
CA GLY A 991 -15.06 -47.35 -17.93
C GLY A 991 -15.49 -48.59 -17.15
N ALA A 992 -14.89 -48.78 -15.97
CA ALA A 992 -15.32 -49.80 -15.02
C ALA A 992 -16.54 -49.30 -14.23
N THR A 993 -17.55 -50.15 -14.06
CA THR A 993 -18.63 -49.88 -13.08
C THR A 993 -18.20 -50.28 -11.68
N MET A 994 -18.93 -49.84 -10.65
CA MET A 994 -18.72 -50.36 -9.29
C MET A 994 -18.98 -51.86 -9.19
N ASP A 995 -19.88 -52.42 -10.02
CA ASP A 995 -20.10 -53.86 -10.09
C ASP A 995 -18.89 -54.60 -10.69
N ASP A 996 -18.26 -54.04 -11.74
CA ASP A 996 -17.02 -54.59 -12.30
C ASP A 996 -15.88 -54.57 -11.26
N ILE A 997 -15.79 -53.48 -10.48
CA ILE A 997 -14.79 -53.27 -9.43
C ILE A 997 -14.96 -54.29 -8.30
N GLU A 998 -16.19 -54.51 -7.83
CA GLU A 998 -16.48 -55.47 -6.77
C GLU A 998 -16.37 -56.91 -7.23
N ALA A 999 -16.81 -57.23 -8.46
CA ALA A 999 -16.67 -58.57 -9.03
C ALA A 999 -15.20 -59.00 -9.12
N ALA A 1000 -14.29 -58.05 -9.37
CA ALA A 1000 -12.86 -58.27 -9.41
C ALA A 1000 -12.16 -58.19 -8.03
N LYS A 1001 -12.93 -58.04 -6.94
CA LYS A 1001 -12.43 -57.92 -5.56
C LYS A 1001 -11.37 -56.82 -5.37
N LEU A 1002 -11.49 -55.73 -6.12
CA LEU A 1002 -10.51 -54.64 -6.03
C LEU A 1002 -10.55 -53.93 -4.66
N PRO A 1003 -11.71 -53.67 -4.02
CA PRO A 1003 -11.76 -53.02 -2.70
C PRO A 1003 -11.19 -53.89 -1.55
N GLU A 1004 -11.07 -55.20 -1.75
CA GLU A 1004 -10.40 -56.11 -0.82
C GLU A 1004 -8.87 -55.93 -0.87
N PHE A 1005 -8.32 -55.57 -2.03
CA PHE A 1005 -6.87 -55.35 -2.25
C PHE A 1005 -6.45 -53.88 -2.10
N PHE A 1006 -7.11 -52.97 -2.80
CA PHE A 1006 -6.84 -51.55 -2.77
C PHE A 1006 -7.63 -50.91 -1.62
N LYS A 1007 -6.92 -50.38 -0.62
CA LYS A 1007 -7.54 -49.68 0.52
C LYS A 1007 -7.50 -48.17 0.39
N PHE A 1008 -6.67 -47.64 -0.51
CA PHE A 1008 -6.56 -46.21 -0.78
C PHE A 1008 -7.14 -45.88 -2.16
N TRP A 1009 -8.31 -45.26 -2.21
CA TRP A 1009 -8.99 -44.93 -3.47
C TRP A 1009 -9.01 -43.44 -3.73
N THR A 1010 -8.38 -43.02 -4.83
CA THR A 1010 -8.48 -41.64 -5.34
C THR A 1010 -9.45 -41.60 -6.50
N VAL A 1011 -10.57 -40.91 -6.33
CA VAL A 1011 -11.67 -40.88 -7.28
C VAL A 1011 -11.73 -39.49 -7.92
N ILE A 1012 -11.73 -39.41 -9.26
CA ILE A 1012 -11.71 -38.13 -9.98
C ILE A 1012 -12.91 -37.25 -9.58
N GLY A 1013 -12.69 -35.94 -9.48
CA GLY A 1013 -13.66 -34.93 -9.05
C GLY A 1013 -15.00 -35.04 -9.76
N ASN A 1014 -14.97 -35.16 -11.09
CA ASN A 1014 -16.17 -35.30 -11.93
C ASN A 1014 -17.04 -36.52 -11.58
N LEU A 1015 -16.46 -37.55 -10.95
CA LEU A 1015 -17.20 -38.73 -10.50
C LEU A 1015 -17.61 -38.62 -9.03
N VAL A 1016 -16.66 -38.28 -8.15
CA VAL A 1016 -16.90 -38.28 -6.69
C VAL A 1016 -17.87 -37.17 -6.27
N PHE A 1017 -17.88 -36.05 -7.01
CA PHE A 1017 -18.78 -34.91 -6.76
C PHE A 1017 -20.08 -34.96 -7.58
N ASP A 1018 -20.26 -35.93 -8.48
CA ASP A 1018 -21.53 -36.16 -9.17
C ASP A 1018 -22.64 -36.44 -8.14
N PRO A 1019 -23.82 -35.77 -8.21
CA PRO A 1019 -24.88 -35.92 -7.22
C PRO A 1019 -25.58 -37.28 -7.27
N ASN A 1020 -25.52 -38.00 -8.39
CA ASN A 1020 -26.19 -39.27 -8.60
C ASN A 1020 -25.25 -40.46 -8.42
N ARG A 1021 -24.03 -40.38 -8.96
CA ARG A 1021 -23.04 -41.46 -8.97
C ARG A 1021 -22.11 -41.41 -7.75
N GLY A 1022 -21.70 -40.21 -7.33
CA GLY A 1022 -20.73 -40.01 -6.25
C GLY A 1022 -21.14 -40.70 -4.94
N PRO A 1023 -22.37 -40.47 -4.41
CA PRO A 1023 -22.83 -41.10 -3.17
C PRO A 1023 -22.81 -42.64 -3.21
N ASP A 1024 -23.09 -43.25 -4.36
CA ASP A 1024 -23.03 -44.70 -4.53
C ASP A 1024 -21.60 -45.22 -4.42
N VAL A 1025 -20.67 -44.61 -5.16
CA VAL A 1025 -19.24 -44.95 -5.15
C VAL A 1025 -18.66 -44.82 -3.74
N ILE A 1026 -18.89 -43.68 -3.08
CA ILE A 1026 -18.39 -43.41 -1.73
C ILE A 1026 -18.92 -44.46 -0.75
N ARG A 1027 -20.25 -44.72 -0.77
CA ARG A 1027 -20.87 -45.68 0.14
C ARG A 1027 -20.31 -47.09 -0.03
N ARG A 1028 -20.21 -47.58 -1.27
CA ARG A 1028 -19.75 -48.95 -1.57
C ARG A 1028 -18.29 -49.16 -1.19
N LEU A 1029 -17.41 -48.20 -1.47
CA LEU A 1029 -16.00 -48.27 -1.07
C LEU A 1029 -15.83 -48.19 0.45
N LYS A 1030 -16.51 -47.25 1.12
CA LYS A 1030 -16.42 -47.13 2.59
C LYS A 1030 -16.97 -48.36 3.32
N GLN A 1031 -18.02 -49.01 2.80
CA GLN A 1031 -18.53 -50.28 3.33
C GLN A 1031 -17.48 -51.42 3.31
N LYS A 1032 -16.50 -51.34 2.41
CA LYS A 1032 -15.37 -52.28 2.31
C LYS A 1032 -14.15 -51.88 3.16
N GLY A 1033 -14.31 -50.85 4.01
CA GLY A 1033 -13.23 -50.30 4.83
C GLY A 1033 -12.14 -49.61 4.02
N CYS A 1034 -12.47 -49.09 2.84
CA CYS A 1034 -11.54 -48.32 2.02
C CYS A 1034 -11.58 -46.84 2.40
N GLU A 1035 -10.43 -46.19 2.31
CA GLU A 1035 -10.34 -44.73 2.28
C GLU A 1035 -10.70 -44.23 0.88
N VAL A 1036 -11.52 -43.18 0.82
CA VAL A 1036 -12.00 -42.55 -0.41
C VAL A 1036 -11.57 -41.10 -0.40
N TRP A 1037 -10.76 -40.74 -1.38
CA TRP A 1037 -10.16 -39.44 -1.58
C TRP A 1037 -10.67 -38.82 -2.88
N SER A 1038 -10.89 -37.51 -2.91
CA SER A 1038 -11.16 -36.81 -4.17
C SER A 1038 -9.86 -36.50 -4.90
N TYR A 1039 -9.85 -36.66 -6.22
CA TYR A 1039 -8.72 -36.35 -7.09
C TYR A 1039 -9.09 -35.29 -8.11
N ARG A 1040 -8.30 -34.22 -8.23
CA ARG A 1040 -8.47 -33.17 -9.24
C ARG A 1040 -7.28 -33.15 -10.19
N CYS A 1041 -7.57 -33.10 -11.49
CA CYS A 1041 -6.63 -32.96 -12.59
C CYS A 1041 -7.31 -32.20 -13.73
N ASN A 1042 -6.54 -31.43 -14.48
CA ASN A 1042 -6.92 -30.78 -15.73
C ASN A 1042 -5.65 -30.48 -16.53
N ILE A 1043 -5.80 -30.03 -17.76
CA ILE A 1043 -4.70 -29.41 -18.52
C ILE A 1043 -4.81 -27.89 -18.31
N HIS A 1044 -3.67 -27.20 -18.20
CA HIS A 1044 -3.60 -25.75 -17.91
C HIS A 1044 -4.21 -25.39 -16.55
N MET A 1045 -3.79 -26.12 -15.53
CA MET A 1045 -4.27 -25.97 -14.15
C MET A 1045 -3.95 -24.60 -13.57
N ASP A 1046 -2.86 -23.99 -14.01
CA ASP A 1046 -2.46 -22.62 -13.72
C ASP A 1046 -3.44 -21.54 -14.20
N LYS A 1047 -4.43 -21.89 -15.04
CA LYS A 1047 -5.49 -20.98 -15.51
C LYS A 1047 -6.84 -21.19 -14.82
N LEU A 1048 -6.96 -22.19 -13.95
CA LEU A 1048 -8.23 -22.52 -13.31
C LEU A 1048 -8.59 -21.51 -12.22
N PRO A 1049 -9.88 -21.33 -11.89
CA PRO A 1049 -10.27 -20.38 -10.85
C PRO A 1049 -9.68 -20.79 -9.49
N ILE A 1050 -8.93 -19.87 -8.87
CA ILE A 1050 -8.14 -20.17 -7.66
C ILE A 1050 -9.04 -20.64 -6.51
N LEU A 1051 -10.17 -19.97 -6.31
CA LEU A 1051 -11.09 -20.30 -5.22
C LEU A 1051 -11.85 -21.61 -5.42
N SER A 1052 -12.61 -21.74 -6.51
CA SER A 1052 -13.45 -22.92 -6.72
C SER A 1052 -12.64 -24.18 -7.00
N TYR A 1053 -11.50 -24.06 -7.69
CA TYR A 1053 -10.69 -25.21 -8.06
C TYR A 1053 -9.66 -25.62 -6.99
N TYR A 1054 -9.13 -24.71 -6.18
CA TYR A 1054 -8.10 -25.07 -5.20
C TYR A 1054 -8.60 -24.94 -3.75
N ARG A 1055 -8.96 -23.74 -3.30
CA ARG A 1055 -9.38 -23.51 -1.90
C ARG A 1055 -10.60 -24.36 -1.53
N PHE A 1056 -11.63 -24.37 -2.37
CA PHE A 1056 -12.86 -25.11 -2.09
C PHE A 1056 -12.78 -26.63 -2.34
N HIS A 1057 -11.67 -27.17 -2.85
CA HIS A 1057 -11.51 -28.62 -3.00
C HIS A 1057 -11.59 -29.34 -1.63
N ALA A 1058 -10.91 -28.79 -0.62
CA ALA A 1058 -10.92 -29.33 0.74
C ALA A 1058 -12.33 -29.27 1.36
N TRP A 1059 -13.06 -28.18 1.13
CA TRP A 1059 -14.44 -28.02 1.62
C TRP A 1059 -15.36 -29.10 1.06
N GLU A 1060 -15.36 -29.30 -0.27
CA GLU A 1060 -16.21 -30.30 -0.91
C GLU A 1060 -15.92 -31.71 -0.40
N ALA A 1061 -14.65 -32.05 -0.21
CA ALA A 1061 -14.23 -33.34 0.30
C ALA A 1061 -14.66 -33.54 1.76
N TYR A 1062 -14.44 -32.55 2.62
CA TYR A 1062 -14.83 -32.61 4.04
C TYR A 1062 -16.36 -32.73 4.21
N LEU A 1063 -17.14 -31.91 3.50
CA LEU A 1063 -18.60 -31.94 3.56
C LEU A 1063 -19.20 -33.27 3.07
N ARG A 1064 -18.50 -33.98 2.17
CA ARG A 1064 -18.85 -35.33 1.73
C ARG A 1064 -18.30 -36.45 2.59
N LYS A 1065 -17.61 -36.13 3.69
CA LYS A 1065 -16.96 -37.09 4.60
C LYS A 1065 -15.95 -37.98 3.87
N LEU A 1066 -15.22 -37.41 2.91
CA LEU A 1066 -14.08 -38.07 2.28
C LEU A 1066 -12.89 -38.09 3.24
N ASP A 1067 -11.95 -39.01 3.01
CA ASP A 1067 -10.79 -39.22 3.89
C ASP A 1067 -9.61 -38.28 3.53
N GLY A 1068 -9.58 -37.77 2.30
CA GLY A 1068 -8.62 -36.76 1.89
C GLY A 1068 -8.82 -36.20 0.48
N ILE A 1069 -7.92 -35.30 0.10
CA ILE A 1069 -7.84 -34.69 -1.23
C ILE A 1069 -6.51 -35.00 -1.92
N ALA A 1070 -6.56 -35.08 -3.24
CA ALA A 1070 -5.40 -35.37 -4.07
C ALA A 1070 -5.42 -34.47 -5.32
N LEU A 1071 -4.27 -33.94 -5.73
CA LEU A 1071 -4.18 -32.99 -6.84
C LEU A 1071 -3.05 -33.40 -7.81
N TRP A 1072 -3.37 -33.42 -9.10
CA TRP A 1072 -2.39 -33.34 -10.19
C TRP A 1072 -2.00 -31.86 -10.34
N ASP A 1073 -0.75 -31.46 -10.21
CA ASP A 1073 0.30 -32.15 -9.50
C ASP A 1073 1.10 -31.16 -8.64
N ALA A 1074 2.14 -31.64 -7.95
CA ALA A 1074 3.04 -30.76 -7.22
C ALA A 1074 3.96 -30.00 -8.19
N LEU A 1075 4.38 -30.63 -9.29
CA LEU A 1075 5.39 -30.09 -10.20
C LEU A 1075 5.42 -30.78 -11.58
N GLU A 1076 5.14 -30.03 -12.64
CA GLU A 1076 5.22 -30.55 -14.03
C GLU A 1076 5.80 -29.52 -15.02
N PRO A 1077 7.11 -29.21 -14.97
CA PRO A 1077 7.69 -28.23 -15.88
C PRO A 1077 7.81 -28.81 -17.29
N HIS A 1078 7.00 -28.29 -18.23
CA HIS A 1078 7.25 -28.42 -19.66
C HIS A 1078 7.92 -27.13 -20.17
N GLY A 1079 9.18 -26.87 -19.77
CA GLY A 1079 9.92 -25.67 -20.19
C GLY A 1079 10.53 -24.88 -19.02
N ASP A 1080 10.77 -23.58 -19.24
CA ASP A 1080 11.22 -22.68 -18.18
C ASP A 1080 10.06 -22.41 -17.19
N PRO A 1081 10.24 -22.66 -15.89
CA PRO A 1081 9.19 -22.45 -14.88
C PRO A 1081 8.76 -20.98 -14.71
N PHE A 1082 9.48 -20.02 -15.32
CA PHE A 1082 9.17 -18.59 -15.36
C PHE A 1082 8.88 -18.07 -16.78
N ASP A 1083 8.90 -18.91 -17.82
CA ASP A 1083 8.53 -18.56 -19.20
C ASP A 1083 7.83 -19.73 -19.91
N HIS A 1084 6.51 -19.60 -20.11
CA HIS A 1084 5.71 -20.65 -20.75
C HIS A 1084 5.75 -20.58 -22.29
N ALA A 1085 6.61 -19.74 -22.88
CA ALA A 1085 6.88 -19.80 -24.32
C ALA A 1085 7.37 -21.19 -24.79
N ASP A 1086 8.04 -21.93 -23.89
CA ASP A 1086 8.55 -23.27 -24.15
C ASP A 1086 7.60 -24.41 -23.72
N GLY A 1087 6.48 -24.10 -23.03
CA GLY A 1087 5.39 -25.02 -22.65
C GLY A 1087 4.67 -24.69 -21.32
N TYR A 1088 3.64 -25.46 -20.95
CA TYR A 1088 2.79 -25.21 -19.76
C TYR A 1088 3.34 -25.87 -18.49
N ASP A 1089 2.93 -25.40 -17.30
CA ASP A 1089 3.25 -26.07 -16.03
C ASP A 1089 2.00 -26.13 -15.13
N ASP A 1090 1.47 -27.35 -14.98
CA ASP A 1090 0.26 -27.66 -14.22
C ASP A 1090 0.50 -27.80 -12.70
N GLY A 1091 1.75 -27.65 -12.26
CA GLY A 1091 2.15 -27.81 -10.87
C GLY A 1091 1.61 -26.75 -9.92
N ALA A 1092 1.24 -27.17 -8.72
CA ALA A 1092 0.94 -26.29 -7.60
C ALA A 1092 2.21 -25.63 -7.01
N VAL A 1093 3.39 -26.07 -7.41
CA VAL A 1093 4.71 -25.55 -7.02
C VAL A 1093 5.54 -25.29 -8.29
N ARG A 1094 6.49 -24.37 -8.25
CA ARG A 1094 7.45 -24.06 -9.33
C ARG A 1094 8.87 -24.44 -8.93
N TYR A 1095 9.83 -24.45 -9.85
CA TYR A 1095 11.25 -24.60 -9.50
C TYR A 1095 12.01 -23.30 -9.69
N GLY A 1096 12.79 -22.94 -8.68
CA GLY A 1096 13.75 -21.86 -8.77
C GLY A 1096 14.95 -22.26 -9.63
N ILE A 1097 15.70 -21.25 -10.07
CA ILE A 1097 16.98 -21.46 -10.80
C ILE A 1097 18.01 -22.25 -9.97
N ASP A 1098 17.86 -22.27 -8.65
CA ASP A 1098 18.69 -23.06 -7.73
C ASP A 1098 18.27 -24.54 -7.64
N GLY A 1099 17.28 -24.96 -8.42
CA GLY A 1099 16.76 -26.33 -8.44
C GLY A 1099 15.92 -26.68 -7.21
N LYS A 1100 15.42 -25.69 -6.46
CA LYS A 1100 14.54 -25.91 -5.30
C LYS A 1100 13.08 -25.54 -5.60
N PRO A 1101 12.12 -26.19 -4.92
CA PRO A 1101 10.72 -25.85 -5.06
C PRO A 1101 10.40 -24.46 -4.51
N VAL A 1102 9.63 -23.71 -5.28
CA VAL A 1102 9.14 -22.35 -5.03
C VAL A 1102 7.63 -22.41 -4.93
N GLN A 1103 7.08 -21.89 -3.84
CA GLN A 1103 5.63 -21.87 -3.64
C GLN A 1103 4.90 -20.97 -4.64
N THR A 1104 3.60 -21.21 -4.78
CA THR A 1104 2.72 -20.43 -5.66
C THR A 1104 1.48 -19.99 -4.90
N LYS A 1105 0.73 -19.03 -5.46
CA LYS A 1105 -0.59 -18.69 -4.93
C LYS A 1105 -1.57 -19.88 -4.92
N VAL A 1106 -1.37 -20.86 -5.81
CA VAL A 1106 -2.20 -22.08 -5.87
C VAL A 1106 -1.95 -22.94 -4.63
N LEU A 1107 -0.69 -23.14 -4.24
CA LEU A 1107 -0.35 -23.85 -3.00
C LEU A 1107 -0.92 -23.13 -1.76
N HIS A 1108 -0.86 -21.80 -1.73
CA HIS A 1108 -1.49 -21.01 -0.67
C HIS A 1108 -3.00 -21.22 -0.61
N ALA A 1109 -3.68 -21.28 -1.76
CA ALA A 1109 -5.11 -21.52 -1.81
C ALA A 1109 -5.48 -22.93 -1.31
N VAL A 1110 -4.70 -23.96 -1.69
CA VAL A 1110 -4.89 -25.33 -1.17
C VAL A 1110 -4.71 -25.37 0.35
N ARG A 1111 -3.64 -24.75 0.87
CA ARG A 1111 -3.40 -24.62 2.32
C ARG A 1111 -4.59 -23.98 3.02
N GLU A 1112 -5.06 -22.84 2.52
CA GLU A 1112 -6.20 -22.15 3.12
C GLU A 1112 -7.49 -22.98 3.08
N GLY A 1113 -7.69 -23.76 2.03
CA GLY A 1113 -8.80 -24.70 1.98
C GLY A 1113 -8.73 -25.74 3.08
N LEU A 1114 -7.53 -26.27 3.34
CA LEU A 1114 -7.31 -27.21 4.44
C LEU A 1114 -7.48 -26.49 5.80
N GLU A 1115 -6.96 -25.28 5.97
CA GLU A 1115 -7.07 -24.47 7.20
C GLU A 1115 -8.54 -24.20 7.51
N ASP A 1116 -9.34 -23.83 6.50
CA ASP A 1116 -10.79 -23.67 6.62
C ASP A 1116 -11.46 -24.93 7.17
N VAL A 1117 -11.07 -26.11 6.69
CA VAL A 1117 -11.60 -27.38 7.20
C VAL A 1117 -11.18 -27.63 8.64
N ALA A 1118 -9.96 -27.26 9.03
CA ALA A 1118 -9.52 -27.30 10.42
C ALA A 1118 -10.35 -26.37 11.32
N TYR A 1119 -10.73 -25.18 10.83
CA TYR A 1119 -11.69 -24.30 11.49
C TYR A 1119 -13.06 -24.95 11.67
N MET A 1120 -13.59 -25.62 10.64
CA MET A 1120 -14.88 -26.31 10.70
C MET A 1120 -14.88 -27.42 11.77
N ASP A 1121 -13.88 -28.29 11.73
CA ASP A 1121 -13.72 -29.40 12.68
C ASP A 1121 -13.54 -28.89 14.11
N ARG A 1122 -12.71 -27.85 14.29
CA ARG A 1122 -12.49 -27.24 15.60
C ARG A 1122 -13.77 -26.64 16.17
N LEU A 1123 -14.53 -25.88 15.37
CA LEU A 1123 -15.80 -25.31 15.82
C LEU A 1123 -16.83 -26.40 16.15
N GLU A 1124 -16.91 -27.45 15.33
CA GLU A 1124 -17.81 -28.59 15.59
C GLU A 1124 -17.47 -29.28 16.93
N LYS A 1125 -16.19 -29.52 17.21
CA LYS A 1125 -15.73 -30.10 18.49
C LYS A 1125 -16.03 -29.20 19.69
N GLU A 1126 -15.80 -27.89 19.57
CA GLU A 1126 -16.10 -26.94 20.65
C GLU A 1126 -17.60 -26.83 20.91
N LEU A 1127 -18.43 -26.83 19.87
CA LEU A 1127 -19.89 -26.86 20.02
C LEU A 1127 -20.37 -28.15 20.69
N GLN A 1128 -19.81 -29.30 20.33
CA GLN A 1128 -20.10 -30.56 21.02
C GLN A 1128 -19.71 -30.51 22.50
N ARG A 1129 -18.54 -29.95 22.83
CA ARG A 1129 -18.07 -29.78 24.22
C ARG A 1129 -19.03 -28.92 25.05
N VAL A 1130 -19.44 -27.76 24.55
CA VAL A 1130 -20.35 -26.87 25.32
C VAL A 1130 -21.78 -27.43 25.41
N ARG A 1131 -22.26 -28.14 24.37
CA ARG A 1131 -23.55 -28.86 24.42
C ARG A 1131 -23.56 -29.95 25.49
N ALA A 1132 -22.45 -30.68 25.66
CA ALA A 1132 -22.31 -31.66 26.74
C ALA A 1132 -22.43 -31.02 28.14
N ASN A 1133 -22.14 -29.73 28.25
CA ASN A 1133 -22.30 -28.92 29.47
C ASN A 1133 -23.65 -28.17 29.55
N GLY A 1134 -24.61 -28.50 28.69
CA GLY A 1134 -25.96 -27.91 28.69
C GLY A 1134 -26.06 -26.50 28.10
N LYS A 1135 -25.02 -25.99 27.44
CA LYS A 1135 -25.03 -24.69 26.74
C LYS A 1135 -25.30 -24.90 25.24
N SER A 1136 -25.96 -23.94 24.60
CA SER A 1136 -26.20 -23.94 23.14
C SER A 1136 -25.97 -22.55 22.56
N PHE A 1137 -25.41 -22.50 21.35
CA PHE A 1137 -25.08 -21.26 20.63
C PHE A 1137 -25.56 -21.37 19.17
N PRO A 1138 -26.87 -21.23 18.91
CA PRO A 1138 -27.45 -21.40 17.56
C PRO A 1138 -26.80 -20.52 16.49
N GLU A 1139 -26.31 -19.34 16.87
CA GLU A 1139 -25.59 -18.41 15.99
C GLU A 1139 -24.27 -19.00 15.46
N TYR A 1140 -23.59 -19.83 16.25
CA TYR A 1140 -22.34 -20.50 15.85
C TYR A 1140 -22.62 -21.81 15.10
N GLU A 1141 -23.71 -22.49 15.43
CA GLU A 1141 -24.19 -23.64 14.65
C GLU A 1141 -24.55 -23.24 13.21
N LYS A 1142 -25.10 -22.04 13.04
CA LYS A 1142 -25.41 -21.47 11.72
C LYS A 1142 -24.16 -21.31 10.85
N LEU A 1143 -23.00 -20.96 11.43
CA LEU A 1143 -21.74 -20.89 10.67
C LEU A 1143 -21.36 -22.22 10.03
N LEU A 1144 -21.68 -23.35 10.68
CA LEU A 1144 -21.50 -24.68 10.10
C LEU A 1144 -22.59 -24.98 9.05
N ALA A 1145 -23.83 -24.54 9.24
CA ALA A 1145 -24.92 -24.76 8.30
C ALA A 1145 -24.75 -24.00 6.97
N ASP A 1146 -24.19 -22.80 6.99
CA ASP A 1146 -24.12 -21.90 5.82
C ASP A 1146 -23.02 -22.30 4.79
N ARG A 1147 -22.11 -23.21 5.16
CA ARG A 1147 -20.91 -23.56 4.35
C ARG A 1147 -21.21 -24.05 2.94
N GLU A 1148 -22.24 -24.88 2.77
CA GLU A 1148 -22.64 -25.36 1.43
C GLU A 1148 -23.11 -24.22 0.53
N GLY A 1149 -23.72 -23.20 1.13
CA GLY A 1149 -24.08 -21.98 0.42
C GLY A 1149 -22.83 -21.27 -0.09
N ILE A 1150 -21.88 -21.01 0.82
CA ILE A 1150 -20.64 -20.25 0.53
C ILE A 1150 -19.88 -20.94 -0.59
N LEU A 1151 -19.70 -22.26 -0.46
CA LEU A 1151 -19.09 -23.11 -1.46
C LEU A 1151 -19.73 -22.95 -2.86
N LYS A 1152 -21.07 -22.96 -2.95
CA LYS A 1152 -21.78 -22.87 -4.24
C LYS A 1152 -21.58 -21.53 -4.95
N ARG A 1153 -21.29 -20.47 -4.20
CA ARG A 1153 -21.16 -19.11 -4.75
C ARG A 1153 -19.73 -18.72 -5.01
N SER A 1154 -18.81 -19.37 -4.30
CA SER A 1154 -17.38 -19.21 -4.46
C SER A 1154 -16.93 -17.74 -4.39
N ASN A 1155 -17.47 -17.00 -3.42
CA ASN A 1155 -17.19 -15.58 -3.21
C ASN A 1155 -16.11 -15.41 -2.14
N GLN A 1156 -15.08 -14.61 -2.44
CA GLN A 1156 -13.96 -14.37 -1.53
C GLN A 1156 -14.39 -13.67 -0.23
N ALA A 1157 -15.17 -12.60 -0.34
CA ALA A 1157 -15.58 -11.82 0.82
C ALA A 1157 -16.45 -12.65 1.77
N GLU A 1158 -17.31 -13.52 1.23
CA GLU A 1158 -18.11 -14.43 2.05
C GLU A 1158 -17.26 -15.45 2.82
N VAL A 1159 -16.23 -16.03 2.19
CA VAL A 1159 -15.39 -17.03 2.86
C VAL A 1159 -14.47 -16.39 3.90
N ASP A 1160 -13.96 -15.19 3.65
CA ASP A 1160 -13.14 -14.45 4.62
C ASP A 1160 -13.97 -13.99 5.83
N ASP A 1161 -15.17 -13.47 5.59
CA ASP A 1161 -16.12 -13.12 6.65
C ASP A 1161 -16.51 -14.36 7.48
N TRP A 1162 -16.78 -15.48 6.81
CA TRP A 1162 -17.06 -16.75 7.47
C TRP A 1162 -15.87 -17.23 8.32
N ARG A 1163 -14.65 -17.20 7.80
CA ARG A 1163 -13.43 -17.61 8.53
C ARG A 1163 -13.24 -16.73 9.76
N LEU A 1164 -13.34 -15.41 9.60
CA LEU A 1164 -13.23 -14.45 10.69
C LEU A 1164 -14.27 -14.71 11.80
N LYS A 1165 -15.55 -14.87 11.43
CA LYS A 1165 -16.63 -15.17 12.37
C LYS A 1165 -16.44 -16.52 13.06
N THR A 1166 -15.98 -17.53 12.32
CA THR A 1166 -15.71 -18.87 12.85
C THR A 1166 -14.57 -18.84 13.86
N GLY A 1167 -13.47 -18.15 13.57
CA GLY A 1167 -12.36 -17.99 14.50
C GLY A 1167 -12.73 -17.22 15.76
N LEU A 1168 -13.50 -16.13 15.64
CA LEU A 1168 -14.05 -15.40 16.79
C LEU A 1168 -14.98 -16.27 17.65
N ALA A 1169 -15.80 -17.11 17.01
CA ALA A 1169 -16.66 -18.05 17.72
C ALA A 1169 -15.84 -19.09 18.50
N ILE A 1170 -14.81 -19.69 17.88
CA ILE A 1170 -13.92 -20.64 18.55
C ILE A 1170 -13.16 -19.97 19.70
N ASP A 1171 -12.60 -18.77 19.49
CA ASP A 1171 -11.87 -18.02 20.53
C ASP A 1171 -12.78 -17.74 21.74
N ARG A 1172 -14.05 -17.38 21.51
CA ARG A 1172 -15.03 -17.19 22.58
C ARG A 1172 -15.37 -18.50 23.29
N LEU A 1173 -15.70 -19.55 22.53
CA LEU A 1173 -16.06 -20.85 23.09
C LEU A 1173 -14.91 -21.44 23.91
N THR A 1174 -13.66 -21.25 23.49
CA THR A 1174 -12.47 -21.75 24.22
C THR A 1174 -12.29 -21.07 25.59
N ARG A 1175 -12.94 -19.92 25.83
CA ARG A 1175 -12.94 -19.21 27.12
C ARG A 1175 -14.13 -19.56 28.02
N GLU A 1176 -15.12 -20.29 27.49
CA GLU A 1176 -16.34 -20.77 28.16
C GLU A 1176 -16.19 -22.20 28.71
#